data_AF-A0A329M5C6-F1
#
_entry.id   AF-A0A329M5C6-F1
#
_cell.length_a   1.000
_cell.length_b   1.000
_cell.length_c   1.000
_cell.angle_alpha   90.00
_cell.angle_beta   90.00
_cell.angle_gamma   90.00
#
_symmetry.space_group_name_H-M   'P 1'
#
loop_
_entity.id
_entity.type
_entity.pdbx_description
1 polymer ?
#
loop_
_entity_poly.entity_id
_entity_poly.type
_entity_poly.pdbx_seq_one_letter_code
_entity_poly.pdbx_strand_id
1 'polypeptide(L)'
;MTAFDYLSSTITKYRAGTLEDPYVPISESKKIINNQAQLSEIPVKMSKVQAAGFIEVVELPEEGLLPDRYIVDYNEGIVQFHPSKEGQTVTFVYQGRGNHFVSAARVWVEHNNGEVTKTLSDVIRTISSFDHMGIYNPAVTYQKFNLVNFQSGTYMAIQMTIGNIPTNTTFWRKIAGFQWKGLFSSAVTYVAGDFVSDTSNQNIYTCISESSTNVPLTNSSNWGKVISIDTLVSNVNTAITNANNATSAANTAKDNANTAATNANNAASAANTAAGQANATNTNIKNAETLRVAAEEGRVNNEIARTEAEEERVSHESTRVAAETARANAETARSTAETARKNAEISRANAETARSSAETARASAETGRVNAESSRVTAENIREGNEASRKSAETSRSNAETGRATAENNRVNTENSRVTAENNRALVETTRVSDENARKTNEANRVSAESSRVNAESARVTAENNRAAAEGGRASAETARNTAENTREAQETGRKNQEVTRQTNEGTRQSQETARQTNTTNAINTLNTVTGNTKHLGQYNNATAYKPNNMVTYSGSTYMNIVACTNVAPTDPAKWVLAARKGEDGTGTGTLKEDQFILSPYEPHVDNPMFWYKELSSEELSTIGMIIANASTTEGDAPVYFAPSP
;
A
#
# COMPACT_ATOMS: atom_id res chain seq x y z
N MET A 1 18.87 -69.14 50.50
CA MET A 1 18.33 -68.38 51.66
C MET A 1 18.98 -67.01 51.66
N THR A 2 18.29 -66.03 51.09
CA THR A 2 18.73 -64.63 51.00
C THR A 2 17.70 -63.79 51.73
N ALA A 3 18.19 -63.05 52.74
CA ALA A 3 17.60 -61.91 53.43
C ALA A 3 16.06 -61.88 53.56
N PHE A 4 15.56 -62.15 54.77
CA PHE A 4 14.23 -61.72 55.18
C PHE A 4 14.12 -60.20 54.98
N ASP A 5 13.30 -59.80 54.02
CA ASP A 5 13.01 -58.40 53.70
C ASP A 5 12.02 -57.84 54.73
N TYR A 6 12.56 -57.35 55.86
CA TYR A 6 11.80 -56.69 56.92
C TYR A 6 11.36 -55.25 56.55
N LEU A 7 11.55 -54.80 55.31
CA LEU A 7 11.42 -53.37 54.95
C LEU A 7 10.05 -52.96 54.41
N SER A 8 9.09 -53.88 54.27
CA SER A 8 7.72 -53.53 53.85
C SER A 8 6.67 -54.12 54.78
N SER A 9 5.99 -53.23 55.49
CA SER A 9 4.88 -53.56 56.41
C SER A 9 3.62 -54.03 55.68
N THR A 10 3.52 -53.57 54.44
CA THR A 10 2.47 -53.88 53.49
C THR A 10 3.17 -54.10 52.16
N ILE A 11 2.97 -55.27 51.53
CA ILE A 11 3.44 -55.58 50.19
C ILE A 11 2.21 -55.69 49.31
N THR A 12 2.11 -54.81 48.32
CA THR A 12 1.11 -54.94 47.26
C THR A 12 1.80 -55.52 46.05
N LYS A 13 1.42 -56.74 45.66
CA LYS A 13 1.91 -57.35 44.42
C LYS A 13 0.73 -57.48 43.48
N TYR A 14 0.70 -56.60 42.49
CA TYR A 14 -0.24 -56.68 41.40
C TYR A 14 0.40 -57.24 40.15
N ARG A 15 -0.36 -58.09 39.46
CA ARG A 15 -0.01 -58.57 38.13
C ARG A 15 -0.43 -57.54 37.09
N ALA A 16 0.40 -57.32 36.09
CA ALA A 16 0.15 -56.34 35.03
C ALA A 16 -0.91 -56.80 34.02
N GLY A 17 -1.18 -58.10 33.94
CA GLY A 17 -2.07 -58.68 32.92
C GLY A 17 -1.43 -58.72 31.53
N THR A 18 -0.10 -58.58 31.45
CA THR A 18 0.67 -58.72 30.22
C THR A 18 0.97 -60.21 29.95
N LEU A 19 1.51 -60.52 28.76
CA LEU A 19 1.90 -61.89 28.43
C LEU A 19 2.99 -62.45 29.38
N GLU A 20 3.84 -61.57 29.91
CA GLU A 20 4.92 -61.93 30.82
C GLU A 20 4.47 -62.01 32.30
N ASP A 21 3.35 -61.36 32.66
CA ASP A 21 2.79 -61.33 34.03
C ASP A 21 1.24 -61.37 33.99
N PRO A 22 0.66 -62.53 33.62
CA PRO A 22 -0.76 -62.66 33.35
C PRO A 22 -1.62 -62.69 34.62
N TYR A 23 -2.89 -62.30 34.49
CA TYR A 23 -3.88 -62.52 35.55
C TYR A 23 -4.15 -64.02 35.78
N VAL A 24 -4.49 -64.37 37.02
CA VAL A 24 -4.73 -65.77 37.41
C VAL A 24 -6.24 -66.02 37.43
N PRO A 25 -6.78 -66.94 36.61
CA PRO A 25 -8.16 -67.36 36.74
C PRO A 25 -8.35 -68.11 38.05
N ILE A 26 -9.24 -67.63 38.91
CA ILE A 26 -9.53 -68.22 40.21
C ILE A 26 -11.00 -68.65 40.24
N SER A 27 -11.21 -69.90 40.65
CA SER A 27 -12.52 -70.44 40.99
C SER A 27 -12.47 -70.95 42.42
N GLU A 28 -13.24 -70.33 43.31
CA GLU A 28 -13.21 -70.66 44.73
C GLU A 28 -14.60 -70.56 45.37
N SER A 29 -14.81 -71.32 46.44
CA SER A 29 -16.04 -71.25 47.23
C SER A 29 -15.76 -70.58 48.57
N LYS A 30 -16.44 -69.47 48.84
CA LYS A 30 -16.30 -68.73 50.09
C LYS A 30 -17.63 -68.70 50.81
N LYS A 31 -17.56 -68.89 52.13
CA LYS A 31 -18.71 -68.71 53.01
C LYS A 31 -18.90 -67.22 53.27
N ILE A 32 -20.15 -66.76 53.18
CA ILE A 32 -20.52 -65.41 53.56
C ILE A 32 -20.46 -65.32 55.08
N ILE A 33 -19.63 -64.40 55.58
CA ILE A 33 -19.43 -64.13 57.00
C ILE A 33 -19.53 -62.61 57.18
N ASN A 34 -20.37 -62.15 58.11
CA ASN A 34 -20.67 -60.74 58.33
C ASN A 34 -21.15 -60.03 57.05
N ASN A 35 -22.02 -60.69 56.29
CA ASN A 35 -22.58 -60.24 55.01
C ASN A 35 -21.52 -60.06 53.90
N GLN A 36 -20.32 -60.63 54.07
CA GLN A 36 -19.21 -60.47 53.14
C GLN A 36 -18.54 -61.82 52.81
N ALA A 37 -17.96 -61.90 51.62
CA ALA A 37 -17.06 -62.97 51.22
C ALA A 37 -15.73 -62.37 50.77
N GLN A 38 -14.65 -62.73 51.48
CA GLN A 38 -13.28 -62.32 51.13
C GLN A 38 -12.71 -63.25 50.06
N LEU A 39 -12.38 -62.68 48.90
CA LEU A 39 -11.71 -63.40 47.82
C LEU A 39 -10.23 -63.61 48.13
N SER A 40 -9.65 -64.68 47.62
CA SER A 40 -8.23 -65.01 47.83
C SER A 40 -7.27 -64.05 47.11
N GLU A 41 -7.70 -63.45 46.00
CA GLU A 41 -7.00 -62.34 45.35
C GLU A 41 -7.95 -61.20 44.99
N ILE A 42 -7.39 -60.00 44.83
CA ILE A 42 -8.12 -58.82 44.37
C ILE A 42 -8.48 -59.05 42.89
N PRO A 43 -9.77 -58.97 42.54
CA PRO A 43 -10.23 -59.25 41.19
C PRO A 43 -9.93 -58.09 40.23
N VAL A 44 -9.85 -58.41 38.94
CA VAL A 44 -9.76 -57.43 37.86
C VAL A 44 -11.15 -56.89 37.55
N LYS A 45 -11.37 -55.58 37.77
CA LYS A 45 -12.65 -54.90 37.53
C LYS A 45 -13.22 -55.11 36.13
N MET A 46 -12.34 -55.14 35.12
CA MET A 46 -12.74 -55.33 33.72
C MET A 46 -13.29 -56.74 33.44
N SER A 47 -12.83 -57.76 34.17
CA SER A 47 -13.27 -59.15 34.00
C SER A 47 -14.52 -59.49 34.81
N LYS A 48 -14.85 -58.64 35.79
CA LYS A 48 -15.88 -58.83 36.81
C LYS A 48 -15.68 -60.09 37.67
N VAL A 49 -16.29 -60.12 38.85
CA VAL A 49 -16.42 -61.34 39.64
C VAL A 49 -17.77 -61.94 39.33
N GLN A 50 -17.83 -63.25 39.07
CA GLN A 50 -19.08 -63.99 38.91
C GLN A 50 -19.37 -64.76 40.18
N ALA A 51 -20.45 -64.42 40.88
CA ALA A 51 -20.94 -65.19 42.01
C ALA A 51 -22.13 -66.06 41.57
N ALA A 52 -22.02 -67.38 41.73
CA ALA A 52 -23.02 -68.32 41.25
C ALA A 52 -24.41 -68.04 41.86
N GLY A 53 -25.39 -67.74 41.00
CA GLY A 53 -26.78 -67.49 41.40
C GLY A 53 -27.10 -66.07 41.85
N PHE A 54 -26.17 -65.12 41.68
CA PHE A 54 -26.37 -63.72 42.04
C PHE A 54 -25.96 -62.79 40.89
N ILE A 55 -26.37 -61.52 40.98
CA ILE A 55 -26.06 -60.50 39.98
C ILE A 55 -25.29 -59.35 40.62
N GLU A 56 -24.16 -58.99 40.00
CA GLU A 56 -23.33 -57.88 40.45
C GLU A 56 -23.99 -56.53 40.16
N VAL A 57 -24.07 -55.64 41.15
CA VAL A 57 -24.42 -54.23 40.98
C VAL A 57 -23.17 -53.36 40.98
N VAL A 58 -23.20 -52.28 40.20
CA VAL A 58 -22.05 -51.37 40.00
C VAL A 58 -21.93 -50.34 41.13
N GLU A 59 -23.06 -49.92 41.70
CA GLU A 59 -23.14 -48.94 42.77
C GLU A 59 -24.18 -49.40 43.79
N LEU A 60 -23.94 -49.12 45.07
CA LEU A 60 -24.81 -49.52 46.16
C LEU A 60 -26.11 -48.69 46.10
N PRO A 61 -27.30 -49.30 45.96
CA PRO A 61 -28.56 -48.56 45.97
C PRO A 61 -28.82 -47.90 47.33
N GLU A 62 -29.50 -46.75 47.36
CA GLU A 62 -29.87 -46.07 48.62
C GLU A 62 -30.68 -46.95 49.58
N GLU A 63 -31.45 -47.91 49.06
CA GLU A 63 -32.24 -48.87 49.86
C GLU A 63 -31.46 -50.14 50.28
N GLY A 64 -30.17 -50.26 49.91
CA GLY A 64 -29.34 -51.43 50.17
C GLY A 64 -29.42 -52.52 49.09
N LEU A 65 -28.65 -53.61 49.27
CA LEU A 65 -28.59 -54.71 48.30
C LEU A 65 -29.85 -55.58 48.35
N LEU A 66 -30.38 -55.98 47.20
CA LEU A 66 -31.42 -57.01 47.14
C LEU A 66 -30.83 -58.41 47.40
N PRO A 67 -31.63 -59.40 47.86
CA PRO A 67 -31.14 -60.74 48.18
C PRO A 67 -30.46 -61.50 47.05
N ASP A 68 -30.75 -61.16 45.79
CA ASP A 68 -30.17 -61.75 44.57
C ASP A 68 -29.05 -60.89 43.96
N ARG A 69 -28.62 -59.84 44.67
CA ARG A 69 -27.58 -58.91 44.25
C ARG A 69 -26.38 -58.93 45.18
N TYR A 70 -25.21 -58.67 44.61
CA TYR A 70 -23.98 -58.42 45.36
C TYR A 70 -23.22 -57.24 44.78
N ILE A 71 -22.33 -56.65 45.56
CA ILE A 71 -21.38 -55.64 45.09
C ILE A 71 -19.97 -56.09 45.41
N VAL A 72 -19.04 -55.80 44.51
CA VAL A 72 -17.63 -56.16 44.65
C VAL A 72 -16.81 -54.91 44.87
N ASP A 73 -16.03 -54.90 45.94
CA ASP A 73 -14.92 -53.97 46.09
C ASP A 73 -13.70 -54.52 45.33
N TYR A 74 -13.43 -53.95 44.15
CA TYR A 74 -12.29 -54.32 43.30
C TYR A 74 -10.94 -53.78 43.78
N ASN A 75 -10.91 -53.02 44.87
CA ASN A 75 -9.67 -52.59 45.52
C ASN A 75 -9.30 -53.55 46.64
N GLU A 76 -10.28 -54.09 47.37
CA GLU A 76 -10.02 -54.95 48.55
C GLU A 76 -10.29 -56.43 48.31
N GLY A 77 -10.94 -56.80 47.20
CA GLY A 77 -11.34 -58.18 46.92
C GLY A 77 -12.44 -58.69 47.84
N ILE A 78 -13.30 -57.78 48.31
CA ILE A 78 -14.44 -58.08 49.18
C ILE A 78 -15.71 -58.10 48.36
N VAL A 79 -16.52 -59.14 48.52
CA VAL A 79 -17.86 -59.21 47.93
C VAL A 79 -18.90 -59.07 49.02
N GLN A 80 -19.74 -58.04 48.94
CA GLN A 80 -20.81 -57.80 49.91
C GLN A 80 -22.13 -58.35 49.39
N PHE A 81 -22.88 -58.98 50.29
CA PHE A 81 -24.17 -59.60 50.03
C PHE A 81 -25.25 -59.01 50.95
N HIS A 82 -26.51 -59.22 50.58
CA HIS A 82 -27.62 -58.94 51.48
C HIS A 82 -27.54 -59.82 52.75
N PRO A 83 -27.86 -59.30 53.95
CA PRO A 83 -27.76 -60.04 55.22
C PRO A 83 -28.50 -61.37 55.27
N SER A 84 -29.56 -61.55 54.46
CA SER A 84 -30.29 -62.82 54.37
C SER A 84 -29.46 -63.98 53.79
N LYS A 85 -28.23 -63.74 53.35
CA LYS A 85 -27.32 -64.73 52.76
C LYS A 85 -26.18 -65.11 53.70
N GLU A 86 -26.21 -64.65 54.94
CA GLU A 86 -25.22 -64.98 55.97
C GLU A 86 -25.09 -66.50 56.13
N GLY A 87 -23.84 -66.98 56.16
CA GLY A 87 -23.51 -68.38 56.29
C GLY A 87 -23.67 -69.23 55.01
N GLN A 88 -24.21 -68.67 53.92
CA GLN A 88 -24.27 -69.36 52.62
C GLN A 88 -22.86 -69.46 52.02
N THR A 89 -22.52 -70.63 51.47
CA THR A 89 -21.31 -70.80 50.65
C THR A 89 -21.63 -70.50 49.20
N VAL A 90 -20.90 -69.54 48.62
CA VAL A 90 -21.07 -69.10 47.23
C VAL A 90 -19.79 -69.39 46.45
N THR A 91 -19.93 -69.88 45.22
CA THR A 91 -18.81 -70.10 44.31
C THR A 91 -18.57 -68.85 43.47
N PHE A 92 -17.32 -68.40 43.45
CA PHE A 92 -16.84 -67.22 42.74
C PHE A 92 -15.90 -67.63 41.62
N VAL A 93 -16.07 -67.02 40.45
CA VAL A 93 -15.16 -67.13 39.31
C VAL A 93 -14.71 -65.75 38.88
N TYR A 94 -13.40 -65.49 38.87
CA TYR A 94 -12.83 -64.19 38.54
C TYR A 94 -11.39 -64.29 38.05
N GLN A 95 -10.85 -63.18 37.54
CA GLN A 95 -9.43 -63.03 37.23
C GLN A 95 -8.75 -62.28 38.38
N GLY A 96 -7.87 -62.96 39.10
CA GLY A 96 -7.08 -62.40 40.20
C GLY A 96 -5.86 -61.65 39.68
N ARG A 97 -5.68 -60.41 40.17
CA ARG A 97 -4.50 -59.59 39.88
C ARG A 97 -3.49 -59.57 41.01
N GLY A 98 -3.58 -60.45 42.00
CA GLY A 98 -2.72 -60.42 43.19
C GLY A 98 -3.42 -59.79 44.40
N ASN A 99 -2.66 -59.48 45.45
CA ASN A 99 -3.25 -59.09 46.74
C ASN A 99 -2.39 -58.06 47.51
N HIS A 100 -2.99 -57.49 48.55
CA HIS A 100 -2.32 -56.73 49.60
C HIS A 100 -1.92 -57.68 50.73
N PHE A 101 -0.62 -57.79 51.01
CA PHE A 101 -0.08 -58.60 52.09
C PHE A 101 0.35 -57.69 53.24
N VAL A 102 -0.25 -57.86 54.42
CA VAL A 102 0.18 -57.19 55.65
C VAL A 102 0.98 -58.16 56.52
N SER A 103 2.04 -57.67 57.17
CA SER A 103 2.81 -58.51 58.09
C SER A 103 1.98 -58.94 59.30
N ALA A 104 2.02 -60.23 59.66
CA ALA A 104 1.32 -60.77 60.84
C ALA A 104 1.74 -60.12 62.17
N ALA A 105 2.93 -59.49 62.22
CA ALA A 105 3.39 -58.71 63.37
C ALA A 105 2.73 -57.31 63.48
N ARG A 106 1.98 -56.89 62.45
CA ARG A 106 1.27 -55.60 62.39
C ARG A 106 -0.23 -55.72 62.35
N VAL A 107 -0.74 -56.95 62.29
CA VAL A 107 -2.16 -57.26 62.47
C VAL A 107 -2.40 -57.50 63.96
N TRP A 108 -3.11 -56.58 64.60
CA TRP A 108 -3.50 -56.75 66.00
C TRP A 108 -4.73 -57.66 66.08
N VAL A 109 -4.74 -58.53 67.09
CA VAL A 109 -5.91 -59.38 67.41
C VAL A 109 -6.59 -58.91 68.70
N GLU A 110 -5.86 -58.14 69.52
CA GLU A 110 -6.38 -57.47 70.72
C GLU A 110 -5.72 -56.09 70.81
N HIS A 111 -6.52 -55.08 71.18
CA HIS A 111 -6.06 -53.74 71.50
C HIS A 111 -6.88 -53.18 72.67
N ASN A 112 -6.32 -52.24 73.41
CA ASN A 112 -7.00 -51.58 74.50
C ASN A 112 -6.77 -50.06 74.40
N ASN A 113 -7.85 -49.27 74.37
CA ASN A 113 -7.80 -47.80 74.23
C ASN A 113 -6.87 -47.27 73.13
N GLY A 114 -6.78 -48.00 72.01
CA GLY A 114 -5.97 -47.60 70.86
C GLY A 114 -4.51 -48.10 70.87
N GLU A 115 -4.08 -48.80 71.92
CA GLU A 115 -2.76 -49.43 72.01
C GLU A 115 -2.87 -50.94 71.75
N VAL A 116 -2.03 -51.48 70.86
CA VAL A 116 -2.06 -52.91 70.46
C VAL A 116 -1.43 -53.77 71.55
N THR A 117 -2.18 -54.74 72.07
CA THR A 117 -1.73 -55.61 73.18
C THR A 117 -1.33 -57.02 72.74
N LYS A 118 -1.85 -57.50 71.60
CA LYS A 118 -1.40 -58.75 70.96
C LYS A 118 -1.47 -58.66 69.46
N THR A 119 -0.44 -59.19 68.79
CA THR A 119 -0.40 -59.33 67.34
C THR A 119 -0.73 -60.76 66.92
N LEU A 120 -1.13 -60.94 65.66
CA LEU A 120 -1.36 -62.26 65.08
C LEU A 120 -0.08 -63.13 65.12
N SER A 121 1.10 -62.49 65.05
CA SER A 121 2.40 -63.17 65.23
C SER A 121 2.58 -63.75 66.64
N ASP A 122 2.07 -63.10 67.69
CA ASP A 122 2.20 -63.57 69.08
C ASP A 122 1.35 -64.83 69.34
N VAL A 123 0.20 -64.93 68.68
CA VAL A 123 -0.70 -66.09 68.78
C VAL A 123 -0.06 -67.34 68.16
N ILE A 124 0.54 -67.20 66.98
CA ILE A 124 1.19 -68.31 66.26
C ILE A 124 2.35 -68.88 67.09
N ARG A 125 3.13 -68.02 67.76
CA ARG A 125 4.27 -68.42 68.61
C ARG A 125 3.86 -69.22 69.86
N THR A 126 2.62 -69.05 70.32
CA THR A 126 2.14 -69.70 71.56
C THR A 126 1.70 -71.16 71.32
N ILE A 127 1.31 -71.51 70.10
CA ILE A 127 0.81 -72.85 69.76
C ILE A 127 1.96 -73.84 69.47
N SER A 128 3.14 -73.33 69.08
CA SER A 128 4.33 -74.13 68.78
C SER A 128 5.11 -74.64 70.01
N SER A 129 4.59 -74.54 71.24
CA SER A 129 5.34 -74.82 72.48
C SER A 129 5.01 -76.15 73.19
N PHE A 130 4.24 -77.06 72.57
CA PHE A 130 3.95 -78.40 73.11
C PHE A 130 4.94 -79.45 72.57
N ASP A 131 6.02 -79.73 73.30
CA ASP A 131 7.08 -80.68 72.90
C ASP A 131 7.60 -81.54 74.06
N HIS A 132 7.92 -82.82 73.80
CA HIS A 132 8.59 -83.71 74.73
C HIS A 132 10.11 -83.69 74.50
N MET A 133 10.82 -83.11 75.46
CA MET A 133 12.22 -82.73 75.36
C MET A 133 13.21 -83.83 75.83
N GLY A 134 12.73 -85.05 76.08
CA GLY A 134 13.57 -86.18 76.48
C GLY A 134 14.01 -86.11 77.94
N ILE A 135 15.25 -86.53 78.24
CA ILE A 135 15.79 -86.50 79.61
C ILE A 135 16.06 -85.04 80.03
N TYR A 136 15.67 -84.67 81.25
CA TYR A 136 15.90 -83.33 81.79
C TYR A 136 17.39 -82.94 81.76
N ASN A 137 17.67 -81.74 81.26
CA ASN A 137 18.98 -81.13 81.17
C ASN A 137 18.95 -79.72 81.79
N PRO A 138 19.74 -79.44 82.85
CA PRO A 138 19.70 -78.17 83.56
C PRO A 138 20.14 -76.96 82.72
N ALA A 139 20.85 -77.17 81.61
CA ALA A 139 21.29 -76.11 80.71
C ALA A 139 20.21 -75.69 79.68
N VAL A 140 19.13 -76.46 79.57
CA VAL A 140 18.06 -76.20 78.59
C VAL A 140 16.98 -75.34 79.23
N THR A 141 16.55 -74.31 78.50
CA THR A 141 15.37 -73.52 78.88
C THR A 141 14.12 -74.26 78.43
N TYR A 142 13.32 -74.71 79.37
CA TYR A 142 12.05 -75.36 79.11
C TYR A 142 10.94 -74.33 79.14
N GLN A 143 10.17 -74.24 78.06
CA GLN A 143 8.97 -73.43 78.02
C GLN A 143 7.82 -74.12 78.74
N LYS A 144 6.82 -73.32 79.14
CA LYS A 144 5.60 -73.84 79.73
C LYS A 144 4.98 -74.89 78.79
N PHE A 145 4.68 -76.06 79.36
CA PHE A 145 4.17 -77.29 78.73
C PHE A 145 5.20 -78.21 78.05
N ASN A 146 6.50 -77.92 78.11
CA ASN A 146 7.51 -78.90 77.73
C ASN A 146 7.52 -80.09 78.69
N LEU A 147 7.65 -81.30 78.15
CA LEU A 147 7.69 -82.54 78.96
C LEU A 147 9.12 -83.11 79.02
N VAL A 148 9.53 -83.65 80.16
CA VAL A 148 10.84 -84.30 80.36
C VAL A 148 10.75 -85.57 81.21
N ASN A 149 11.67 -86.49 81.00
CA ASN A 149 11.94 -87.60 81.90
C ASN A 149 13.02 -87.21 82.91
N PHE A 150 12.76 -87.45 84.20
CA PHE A 150 13.72 -87.18 85.26
C PHE A 150 13.59 -88.24 86.35
N GLN A 151 14.66 -89.00 86.60
CA GLN A 151 14.64 -90.18 87.47
C GLN A 151 13.60 -91.20 87.01
N SER A 152 12.78 -91.74 87.92
CA SER A 152 11.78 -92.80 87.69
C SER A 152 10.39 -92.27 87.33
N GLY A 153 10.29 -91.04 86.82
CA GLY A 153 9.01 -90.45 86.41
C GLY A 153 9.13 -89.44 85.27
N THR A 154 8.01 -89.19 84.62
CA THR A 154 7.85 -88.12 83.62
C THR A 154 7.27 -86.87 84.29
N TYR A 155 7.69 -85.70 83.84
CA TYR A 155 7.34 -84.40 84.40
C TYR A 155 7.02 -83.40 83.29
N MET A 156 6.05 -82.52 83.55
CA MET A 156 5.63 -81.46 82.62
C MET A 156 5.95 -80.10 83.22
N ALA A 157 6.62 -79.22 82.47
CA ALA A 157 6.85 -77.84 82.87
C ALA A 157 5.51 -77.09 82.89
N ILE A 158 5.15 -76.49 84.01
CA ILE A 158 3.91 -75.70 84.16
C ILE A 158 4.16 -74.20 84.09
N GLN A 159 5.43 -73.79 84.07
CA GLN A 159 5.92 -72.44 83.80
C GLN A 159 7.25 -72.53 83.06
N MET A 160 7.69 -71.44 82.42
CA MET A 160 9.03 -71.38 81.82
C MET A 160 10.10 -71.55 82.92
N THR A 161 11.11 -72.39 82.67
CA THR A 161 12.11 -72.73 83.67
C THR A 161 13.45 -73.11 83.02
N ILE A 162 14.55 -72.70 83.64
CA ILE A 162 15.93 -73.11 83.31
C ILE A 162 16.63 -73.49 84.61
N GLY A 163 17.39 -74.59 84.62
CA GLY A 163 18.14 -75.05 85.79
C GLY A 163 17.33 -75.62 86.97
N ASN A 164 16.02 -75.35 87.07
CA ASN A 164 15.18 -75.93 88.13
C ASN A 164 14.81 -77.37 87.84
N ILE A 165 15.20 -78.28 88.74
CA ILE A 165 14.97 -79.72 88.60
C ILE A 165 13.47 -80.09 88.58
N PRO A 166 13.06 -81.13 87.83
CA PRO A 166 11.65 -81.49 87.64
C PRO A 166 10.82 -81.84 88.88
N THR A 167 11.45 -82.05 90.03
CA THR A 167 10.74 -82.24 91.30
C THR A 167 10.23 -80.93 91.92
N ASN A 168 10.62 -79.76 91.39
CA ASN A 168 10.13 -78.47 91.85
C ASN A 168 8.70 -78.22 91.34
N THR A 169 7.72 -78.37 92.23
CA THR A 169 6.28 -78.33 91.90
C THR A 169 5.75 -76.97 91.44
N THR A 170 6.54 -75.91 91.60
CA THR A 170 6.22 -74.57 91.08
C THR A 170 6.44 -74.48 89.57
N PHE A 171 7.45 -75.19 89.07
CA PHE A 171 7.85 -75.16 87.66
C PHE A 171 7.49 -76.43 86.92
N TRP A 172 7.27 -77.54 87.64
CA TRP A 172 7.07 -78.86 87.06
C TRP A 172 5.94 -79.62 87.76
N ARG A 173 5.31 -80.56 87.05
CA ARG A 173 4.31 -81.47 87.60
C ARG A 173 4.64 -82.91 87.24
N LYS A 174 4.80 -83.78 88.25
CA LYS A 174 5.09 -85.22 88.10
C LYS A 174 3.86 -85.99 87.63
N ILE A 175 4.07 -86.99 86.78
CA ILE A 175 2.99 -87.78 86.20
C ILE A 175 3.15 -89.34 86.31
N ALA A 176 4.19 -89.98 86.97
CA ALA A 176 4.30 -91.46 87.32
C ALA A 176 5.53 -91.98 88.23
N GLY A 177 5.51 -93.19 88.92
CA GLY A 177 6.68 -94.07 89.44
C GLY A 177 6.54 -95.19 90.62
N PHE A 178 7.33 -96.34 90.69
CA PHE A 178 7.47 -97.43 91.80
C PHE A 178 8.88 -98.20 91.96
N GLN A 179 9.19 -99.04 93.03
CA GLN A 179 10.54 -99.70 93.35
C GLN A 179 10.64 -101.12 94.10
N TRP A 180 11.78 -101.88 94.06
CA TRP A 180 12.11 -103.15 94.81
C TRP A 180 13.19 -102.94 95.91
N LYS A 181 13.09 -103.60 97.08
CA LYS A 181 13.88 -103.25 98.28
C LYS A 181 14.69 -104.38 98.96
N GLY A 182 14.69 -105.61 98.44
CA GLY A 182 15.59 -106.70 98.90
C GLY A 182 15.07 -107.51 100.10
N LEU A 183 15.94 -108.21 100.84
CA LEU A 183 15.54 -108.97 102.04
C LEU A 183 14.77 -108.07 103.02
N PHE A 184 13.68 -108.59 103.58
CA PHE A 184 12.91 -107.85 104.56
C PHE A 184 13.76 -107.54 105.79
N SER A 185 13.80 -106.26 106.14
CA SER A 185 14.51 -105.74 107.29
C SER A 185 13.56 -104.88 108.13
N SER A 186 13.47 -105.17 109.43
CA SER A 186 12.68 -104.37 110.36
C SER A 186 13.17 -102.94 110.54
N ALA A 187 14.40 -102.63 110.08
CA ALA A 187 15.03 -101.32 110.17
C ALA A 187 14.77 -100.40 108.95
N VAL A 188 14.12 -100.90 107.89
CA VAL A 188 13.87 -100.15 106.65
C VAL A 188 12.38 -99.79 106.58
N THR A 189 12.07 -98.52 106.28
CA THR A 189 10.70 -98.10 105.98
C THR A 189 10.38 -98.43 104.54
N TYR A 190 9.38 -99.28 104.33
CA TYR A 190 8.90 -99.69 103.01
C TYR A 190 7.66 -98.88 102.66
N VAL A 191 7.66 -98.31 101.45
CA VAL A 191 6.53 -97.58 100.90
C VAL A 191 5.58 -98.51 100.16
N ALA A 192 4.32 -98.11 100.05
CA ALA A 192 3.33 -98.92 99.33
C ALA A 192 3.78 -99.08 97.88
N GLY A 193 3.91 -100.34 97.44
CA GLY A 193 4.49 -100.69 96.15
C GLY A 193 5.95 -101.18 96.20
N ASP A 194 6.58 -101.25 97.38
CA ASP A 194 7.88 -101.90 97.57
C ASP A 194 7.77 -103.44 97.67
N PHE A 195 8.85 -104.17 97.37
CA PHE A 195 8.88 -105.64 97.44
C PHE A 195 10.11 -106.16 98.21
N VAL A 196 9.94 -107.29 98.92
CA VAL A 196 10.97 -107.91 99.78
C VAL A 196 10.90 -109.45 99.84
N SER A 197 11.96 -110.12 100.28
CA SER A 197 11.96 -111.60 100.56
C SER A 197 12.11 -111.91 102.06
N ASP A 198 11.69 -113.10 102.50
CA ASP A 198 11.94 -113.52 103.89
C ASP A 198 13.40 -113.85 104.17
N THR A 199 13.75 -113.89 105.46
CA THR A 199 15.12 -114.08 105.95
C THR A 199 15.77 -115.40 105.56
N SER A 200 15.00 -116.37 105.04
CA SER A 200 15.50 -117.67 104.58
C SER A 200 15.61 -117.75 103.05
N ASN A 201 15.18 -116.71 102.33
CA ASN A 201 14.97 -116.67 100.88
C ASN A 201 14.10 -117.81 100.33
N GLN A 202 13.28 -118.42 101.18
CA GLN A 202 12.43 -119.55 100.78
C GLN A 202 11.03 -119.05 100.37
N ASN A 203 10.63 -117.85 100.80
CA ASN A 203 9.35 -117.24 100.44
C ASN A 203 9.48 -115.70 100.14
N ILE A 204 8.73 -115.14 99.17
CA ILE A 204 8.78 -113.71 98.73
C ILE A 204 7.49 -112.93 99.12
N TYR A 205 7.58 -111.60 99.33
CA TYR A 205 6.52 -110.71 99.82
C TYR A 205 6.46 -109.27 99.20
N THR A 206 5.30 -108.60 99.21
CA THR A 206 5.11 -107.20 98.72
C THR A 206 4.48 -106.27 99.77
N CYS A 207 4.94 -105.02 99.86
CA CYS A 207 4.47 -104.00 100.81
C CYS A 207 3.24 -103.28 100.26
N ILE A 208 2.10 -103.45 100.93
CA ILE A 208 0.80 -103.06 100.41
C ILE A 208 0.33 -101.71 100.99
N SER A 209 0.85 -101.30 102.16
CA SER A 209 0.47 -100.02 102.79
C SER A 209 1.54 -99.51 103.78
N GLU A 210 1.86 -98.20 103.73
CA GLU A 210 2.87 -97.53 104.57
C GLU A 210 2.47 -97.44 106.04
N SER A 211 3.35 -97.88 106.95
CA SER A 211 3.24 -97.61 108.39
C SER A 211 4.62 -97.47 109.04
N SER A 212 4.73 -96.61 110.06
CA SER A 212 5.96 -96.24 110.75
C SER A 212 6.58 -97.39 111.57
N THR A 213 7.69 -97.94 111.04
CA THR A 213 8.69 -98.86 111.64
C THR A 213 8.21 -100.13 112.36
N ASN A 214 8.78 -101.28 111.96
CA ASN A 214 8.75 -102.60 112.63
C ASN A 214 7.51 -103.52 112.40
N VAL A 215 6.96 -103.61 111.17
CA VAL A 215 5.84 -104.54 110.85
C VAL A 215 6.32 -105.81 110.13
N PRO A 216 6.21 -107.01 110.74
CA PRO A 216 6.78 -108.26 110.21
C PRO A 216 6.01 -108.83 109.00
N LEU A 217 6.70 -109.62 108.17
CA LEU A 217 6.17 -110.27 106.95
C LEU A 217 4.96 -111.20 107.14
N THR A 218 4.67 -111.59 108.38
CA THR A 218 3.48 -112.39 108.70
C THR A 218 2.20 -111.55 108.74
N ASN A 219 2.30 -110.22 108.78
CA ASN A 219 1.14 -109.35 108.75
C ASN A 219 0.61 -109.19 107.32
N SER A 220 -0.48 -109.90 107.03
CA SER A 220 -1.14 -109.90 105.72
C SER A 220 -1.73 -108.55 105.29
N SER A 221 -1.93 -107.61 106.22
CA SER A 221 -2.49 -106.27 105.92
C SER A 221 -1.45 -105.31 105.34
N ASN A 222 -0.16 -105.59 105.59
CA ASN A 222 0.95 -104.80 105.09
C ASN A 222 1.83 -105.60 104.12
N TRP A 223 1.77 -106.94 104.15
CA TRP A 223 2.62 -107.85 103.37
C TRP A 223 1.85 -109.04 102.76
N GLY A 224 1.98 -109.33 101.47
CA GLY A 224 1.41 -110.55 100.84
C GLY A 224 2.46 -111.60 100.48
N LYS A 225 2.30 -112.90 100.87
CA LYS A 225 3.26 -114.03 100.62
C LYS A 225 3.06 -114.71 99.27
N VAL A 226 4.16 -115.18 98.64
CA VAL A 226 4.14 -115.73 97.27
C VAL A 226 4.52 -117.26 97.08
N ILE A 227 5.30 -118.04 97.92
CA ILE A 227 5.78 -119.50 97.68
C ILE A 227 6.13 -120.41 99.00
N SER A 228 6.30 -121.81 99.04
CA SER A 228 6.86 -122.78 100.14
C SER A 228 7.24 -124.33 99.82
N ILE A 229 7.95 -125.17 100.68
CA ILE A 229 8.72 -126.47 100.38
C ILE A 229 8.49 -127.88 101.11
N ASP A 230 7.68 -128.12 102.16
CA ASP A 230 7.75 -129.38 103.00
C ASP A 230 7.15 -130.73 102.46
N THR A 231 6.87 -130.92 101.18
CA THR A 231 6.00 -132.06 100.70
C THR A 231 6.72 -133.39 100.38
N LEU A 232 8.04 -133.56 100.58
CA LEU A 232 8.81 -134.53 99.78
C LEU A 232 9.24 -135.88 100.43
N VAL A 233 9.23 -136.07 101.75
CA VAL A 233 10.09 -137.10 102.40
C VAL A 233 9.43 -138.48 102.76
N SER A 234 8.10 -138.64 102.76
CA SER A 234 7.43 -139.80 103.38
C SER A 234 7.46 -141.17 102.65
N ASN A 235 8.02 -141.29 101.44
CA ASN A 235 7.65 -142.39 100.54
C ASN A 235 8.54 -143.67 100.55
N VAL A 236 9.61 -143.77 101.35
CA VAL A 236 10.69 -144.75 101.06
C VAL A 236 10.55 -146.13 101.74
N ASN A 237 9.94 -146.28 102.92
CA ASN A 237 10.11 -147.49 103.75
C ASN A 237 9.19 -148.71 103.44
N THR A 238 8.16 -148.58 102.61
CA THR A 238 7.18 -149.65 102.30
C THR A 238 7.75 -150.79 101.41
N ALA A 239 8.99 -150.70 100.95
CA ALA A 239 9.45 -151.50 99.82
C ALA A 239 9.96 -152.93 100.13
N ILE A 240 10.40 -153.25 101.35
CA ILE A 240 11.30 -154.41 101.57
C ILE A 240 10.57 -155.75 101.75
N THR A 241 9.45 -155.81 102.49
CA THR A 241 8.73 -157.08 102.77
C THR A 241 8.08 -157.71 101.54
N ASN A 242 7.84 -156.92 100.48
CA ASN A 242 7.31 -157.43 99.21
C ASN A 242 8.28 -158.39 98.49
N ALA A 243 9.56 -158.42 98.85
CA ALA A 243 10.57 -159.11 98.05
C ALA A 243 10.55 -160.65 98.10
N ASN A 244 10.11 -161.30 99.20
CA ASN A 244 10.27 -162.76 99.35
C ASN A 244 9.10 -163.60 98.81
N ASN A 245 7.86 -163.09 98.89
CA ASN A 245 6.72 -163.69 98.17
C ASN A 245 6.86 -163.56 96.64
N ALA A 246 7.72 -162.65 96.18
CA ALA A 246 8.03 -162.49 94.78
C ALA A 246 8.73 -163.73 94.18
N THR A 247 9.46 -164.54 94.95
CA THR A 247 10.31 -165.60 94.39
C THR A 247 9.52 -166.85 93.97
N SER A 248 8.52 -167.28 94.73
CA SER A 248 7.62 -168.37 94.29
C SER A 248 6.63 -167.89 93.22
N ALA A 249 6.22 -166.61 93.28
CA ALA A 249 5.53 -165.96 92.16
C ALA A 249 6.43 -165.92 90.90
N ALA A 250 7.76 -165.83 91.03
CA ALA A 250 8.67 -165.73 89.90
C ALA A 250 8.72 -166.99 89.02
N ASN A 251 8.52 -168.20 89.57
CA ASN A 251 8.55 -169.43 88.77
C ASN A 251 7.26 -169.64 87.96
N THR A 252 6.10 -169.32 88.54
CA THR A 252 4.83 -169.24 87.79
C THR A 252 4.83 -168.04 86.83
N ALA A 253 5.49 -166.94 87.20
CA ALA A 253 5.72 -165.80 86.31
C ALA A 253 6.65 -166.15 85.14
N LYS A 254 7.56 -167.12 85.27
CA LYS A 254 8.45 -167.54 84.17
C LYS A 254 7.67 -168.22 83.03
N ASP A 255 6.71 -169.09 83.35
CA ASP A 255 5.87 -169.74 82.33
C ASP A 255 4.85 -168.77 81.72
N ASN A 256 4.32 -167.84 82.54
CA ASN A 256 3.56 -166.69 82.04
C ASN A 256 4.43 -165.72 81.22
N ALA A 257 5.73 -165.58 81.52
CA ALA A 257 6.66 -164.72 80.80
C ALA A 257 7.01 -165.31 79.43
N ASN A 258 7.08 -166.63 79.28
CA ASN A 258 7.25 -167.25 77.96
C ASN A 258 6.01 -167.04 77.07
N THR A 259 4.81 -167.14 77.63
CA THR A 259 3.56 -166.81 76.92
C THR A 259 3.45 -165.30 76.62
N ALA A 260 3.89 -164.45 77.56
CA ALA A 260 3.95 -163.00 77.38
C ALA A 260 5.03 -162.57 76.38
N ALA A 261 6.14 -163.30 76.23
CA ALA A 261 7.17 -163.02 75.23
C ALA A 261 6.66 -163.25 73.80
N THR A 262 5.86 -164.29 73.57
CA THR A 262 5.17 -164.50 72.28
C THR A 262 4.16 -163.38 71.99
N ASN A 263 3.40 -162.94 73.00
CA ASN A 263 2.47 -161.82 72.85
C ASN A 263 3.17 -160.46 72.67
N ALA A 264 4.32 -160.25 73.31
CA ALA A 264 5.13 -159.04 73.18
C ALA A 264 5.78 -158.94 71.79
N ASN A 265 6.22 -160.05 71.19
CA ASN A 265 6.70 -160.06 69.81
C ASN A 265 5.59 -159.72 68.81
N ASN A 266 4.36 -160.23 69.02
CA ASN A 266 3.20 -159.85 68.20
C ASN A 266 2.80 -158.37 68.39
N ALA A 267 2.88 -157.85 69.62
CA ALA A 267 2.62 -156.44 69.92
C ALA A 267 3.72 -155.51 69.34
N ALA A 268 4.98 -155.93 69.34
CA ALA A 268 6.09 -155.19 68.72
C ALA A 268 5.94 -155.08 67.20
N SER A 269 5.49 -156.17 66.53
CA SER A 269 5.14 -156.13 65.12
C SER A 269 3.96 -155.19 64.83
N ALA A 270 2.92 -155.19 65.68
CA ALA A 270 1.79 -154.26 65.56
C ALA A 270 2.19 -152.79 65.79
N ALA A 271 3.09 -152.53 66.73
CA ALA A 271 3.61 -151.19 67.02
C ALA A 271 4.47 -150.64 65.86
N ASN A 272 5.27 -151.47 65.20
CA ASN A 272 6.02 -151.08 63.99
C ASN A 272 5.09 -150.73 62.82
N THR A 273 3.95 -151.43 62.68
CA THR A 273 2.93 -151.07 61.68
C THR A 273 2.22 -149.75 62.01
N ALA A 274 1.91 -149.48 63.28
CA ALA A 274 1.30 -148.22 63.72
C ALA A 274 2.24 -147.02 63.57
N ALA A 275 3.54 -147.18 63.83
CA ALA A 275 4.54 -146.13 63.62
C ALA A 275 4.71 -145.75 62.13
N GLY A 276 4.60 -146.73 61.21
CA GLY A 276 4.59 -146.49 59.77
C GLY A 276 3.38 -145.68 59.28
N GLN A 277 2.20 -145.92 59.87
CA GLN A 277 0.97 -145.20 59.52
C GLN A 277 0.95 -143.75 60.06
N ALA A 278 1.54 -143.51 61.23
CA ALA A 278 1.69 -142.17 61.79
C ALA A 278 2.65 -141.29 60.96
N ASN A 279 3.73 -141.87 60.44
CA ASN A 279 4.69 -141.13 59.61
C ASN A 279 4.11 -140.77 58.23
N ALA A 280 3.33 -141.66 57.61
CA ALA A 280 2.63 -141.39 56.35
C ALA A 280 1.57 -140.28 56.48
N THR A 281 0.87 -140.21 57.62
CA THR A 281 -0.13 -139.16 57.89
C THR A 281 0.52 -137.78 58.06
N ASN A 282 1.68 -137.70 58.71
CA ASN A 282 2.42 -136.45 58.89
C ASN A 282 2.99 -135.89 57.56
N THR A 283 3.39 -136.76 56.64
CA THR A 283 3.80 -136.38 55.27
C THR A 283 2.63 -135.81 54.46
N ASN A 284 1.44 -136.39 54.58
CA ASN A 284 0.24 -135.92 53.87
C ASN A 284 -0.23 -134.55 54.37
N ILE A 285 -0.15 -134.29 55.68
CA ILE A 285 -0.48 -132.96 56.26
C ILE A 285 0.49 -131.89 55.76
N LYS A 286 1.79 -132.19 55.67
CA LYS A 286 2.82 -131.26 55.17
C LYS A 286 2.64 -130.92 53.68
N ASN A 287 2.24 -131.90 52.88
CA ASN A 287 1.93 -131.69 51.46
C ASN A 287 0.65 -130.87 51.27
N ALA A 288 -0.39 -131.11 52.07
CA ALA A 288 -1.64 -130.33 52.02
C ALA A 288 -1.40 -128.85 52.39
N GLU A 289 -0.58 -128.58 53.41
CA GLU A 289 -0.24 -127.21 53.80
C GLU A 289 0.61 -126.49 52.74
N THR A 290 1.50 -127.22 52.06
CA THR A 290 2.28 -126.68 50.94
C THR A 290 1.38 -126.26 49.76
N LEU A 291 0.36 -127.07 49.44
CA LEU A 291 -0.62 -126.75 48.39
C LEU A 291 -1.51 -125.56 48.76
N ARG A 292 -1.91 -125.43 50.03
CA ARG A 292 -2.70 -124.27 50.51
C ARG A 292 -1.91 -122.97 50.41
N VAL A 293 -0.63 -122.97 50.78
CA VAL A 293 0.26 -121.81 50.66
C VAL A 293 0.46 -121.42 49.20
N ALA A 294 0.69 -122.39 48.31
CA ALA A 294 0.80 -122.13 46.86
C ALA A 294 -0.50 -121.55 46.26
N ALA A 295 -1.67 -122.00 46.72
CA ALA A 295 -2.95 -121.44 46.30
C ALA A 295 -3.15 -119.99 46.78
N GLU A 296 -2.71 -119.68 48.01
CA GLU A 296 -2.79 -118.32 48.54
C GLU A 296 -1.80 -117.37 47.85
N GLU A 297 -0.59 -117.82 47.51
CA GLU A 297 0.34 -117.07 46.65
C GLU A 297 -0.26 -116.78 45.27
N GLY A 298 -0.94 -117.77 44.66
CA GLY A 298 -1.64 -117.56 43.39
C GLY A 298 -2.76 -116.51 43.47
N ARG A 299 -3.52 -116.49 44.57
CA ARG A 299 -4.57 -115.50 44.80
C ARG A 299 -4.00 -114.09 45.00
N VAL A 300 -2.89 -113.97 45.74
CA VAL A 300 -2.17 -112.70 45.94
C VAL A 300 -1.64 -112.17 44.62
N ASN A 301 -1.03 -113.01 43.77
CA ASN A 301 -0.53 -112.58 42.46
C ASN A 301 -1.65 -112.12 41.52
N ASN A 302 -2.82 -112.78 41.54
CA ASN A 302 -3.98 -112.34 40.78
C ASN A 302 -4.53 -110.98 41.28
N GLU A 303 -4.49 -110.75 42.59
CA GLU A 303 -4.94 -109.48 43.18
C GLU A 303 -3.97 -108.33 42.87
N ILE A 304 -2.66 -108.60 42.83
CA ILE A 304 -1.65 -107.67 42.34
C ILE A 304 -1.93 -107.30 40.87
N ALA A 305 -2.11 -108.31 40.00
CA ALA A 305 -2.39 -108.08 38.57
C ALA A 305 -3.69 -107.29 38.33
N ARG A 306 -4.74 -107.54 39.13
CA ARG A 306 -5.99 -106.77 39.08
C ARG A 306 -5.77 -105.31 39.47
N THR A 307 -4.93 -105.07 40.48
CA THR A 307 -4.63 -103.72 40.97
C THR A 307 -3.82 -102.95 39.94
N GLU A 308 -2.79 -103.57 39.34
CA GLU A 308 -1.99 -102.98 38.25
C GLU A 308 -2.87 -102.63 37.02
N ALA A 309 -3.79 -103.53 36.63
CA ALA A 309 -4.73 -103.26 35.54
C ALA A 309 -5.70 -102.10 35.85
N GLU A 310 -6.12 -101.95 37.11
CA GLU A 310 -6.96 -100.82 37.52
C GLU A 310 -6.18 -99.50 37.56
N GLU A 311 -4.91 -99.53 37.94
CA GLU A 311 -4.01 -98.38 37.86
C GLU A 311 -3.79 -97.93 36.41
N GLU A 312 -3.58 -98.87 35.47
CA GLU A 312 -3.50 -98.55 34.04
C GLU A 312 -4.80 -97.96 33.50
N ARG A 313 -5.95 -98.52 33.86
CA ARG A 313 -7.27 -97.99 33.45
C ARG A 313 -7.49 -96.56 33.97
N VAL A 314 -7.11 -96.29 35.22
CA VAL A 314 -7.18 -94.94 35.81
C VAL A 314 -6.22 -93.98 35.11
N SER A 315 -5.03 -94.43 34.74
CA SER A 315 -4.07 -93.64 33.93
C SER A 315 -4.62 -93.31 32.53
N HIS A 316 -5.25 -94.28 31.86
CA HIS A 316 -5.93 -94.07 30.58
C HIS A 316 -7.13 -93.13 30.69
N GLU A 317 -7.90 -93.24 31.76
CA GLU A 317 -9.04 -92.34 32.00
C GLU A 317 -8.55 -90.90 32.28
N SER A 318 -7.47 -90.75 33.04
CA SER A 318 -6.82 -89.46 33.29
C SER A 318 -6.34 -88.80 31.99
N THR A 319 -5.69 -89.58 31.10
CA THR A 319 -5.24 -89.08 29.79
C THR A 319 -6.40 -88.72 28.85
N ARG A 320 -7.49 -89.50 28.87
CA ARG A 320 -8.71 -89.18 28.11
C ARG A 320 -9.36 -87.88 28.59
N VAL A 321 -9.47 -87.68 29.90
CA VAL A 321 -10.01 -86.43 30.50
C VAL A 321 -9.13 -85.24 30.16
N ALA A 322 -7.80 -85.40 30.19
CA ALA A 322 -6.87 -84.36 29.77
C ALA A 322 -7.05 -84.00 28.27
N ALA A 323 -7.23 -84.99 27.40
CA ALA A 323 -7.49 -84.78 25.98
C ALA A 323 -8.83 -84.07 25.72
N GLU A 324 -9.91 -84.45 26.41
CA GLU A 324 -11.21 -83.79 26.26
C GLU A 324 -11.17 -82.34 26.78
N THR A 325 -10.44 -82.11 27.87
CA THR A 325 -10.19 -80.75 28.40
C THR A 325 -9.42 -79.90 27.39
N ALA A 326 -8.38 -80.46 26.78
CA ALA A 326 -7.62 -79.79 25.74
C ALA A 326 -8.49 -79.46 24.51
N ARG A 327 -9.39 -80.36 24.11
CA ARG A 327 -10.35 -80.15 23.02
C ARG A 327 -11.34 -79.02 23.33
N ALA A 328 -11.89 -79.00 24.55
CA ALA A 328 -12.80 -77.94 24.99
C ALA A 328 -12.12 -76.56 25.03
N ASN A 329 -10.85 -76.51 25.48
CA ASN A 329 -10.05 -75.29 25.44
C ASN A 329 -9.76 -74.84 24.01
N ALA A 330 -9.44 -75.77 23.11
CA ALA A 330 -9.22 -75.46 21.70
C ALA A 330 -10.49 -74.92 21.02
N GLU A 331 -11.66 -75.49 21.33
CA GLU A 331 -12.94 -75.02 20.81
C GLU A 331 -13.32 -73.63 21.34
N THR A 332 -13.04 -73.37 22.62
CA THR A 332 -13.20 -72.04 23.23
C THR A 332 -12.28 -71.01 22.58
N ALA A 333 -11.01 -71.37 22.35
CA ALA A 333 -10.04 -70.54 21.65
C ALA A 333 -10.49 -70.25 20.20
N ARG A 334 -11.03 -71.24 19.50
CA ARG A 334 -11.58 -71.09 18.14
C ARG A 334 -12.77 -70.14 18.11
N SER A 335 -13.70 -70.26 19.06
CA SER A 335 -14.86 -69.38 19.16
C SER A 335 -14.46 -67.92 19.48
N THR A 336 -13.45 -67.76 20.34
CA THR A 336 -12.86 -66.44 20.65
C THR A 336 -12.19 -65.84 19.41
N ALA A 337 -11.42 -66.65 18.67
CA ALA A 337 -10.78 -66.23 17.43
C ALA A 337 -11.79 -65.84 16.35
N GLU A 338 -12.89 -66.59 16.21
CA GLU A 338 -13.96 -66.27 15.26
C GLU A 338 -14.69 -64.96 15.64
N THR A 339 -14.89 -64.73 16.94
CA THR A 339 -15.44 -63.46 17.44
C THR A 339 -14.50 -62.29 17.15
N ALA A 340 -13.20 -62.47 17.39
CA ALA A 340 -12.18 -61.48 17.06
C ALA A 340 -12.14 -61.19 15.55
N ARG A 341 -12.26 -62.23 14.71
CA ARG A 341 -12.33 -62.09 13.25
C ARG A 341 -13.56 -61.30 12.82
N LYS A 342 -14.74 -61.57 13.39
CA LYS A 342 -15.97 -60.79 13.11
C LYS A 342 -15.83 -59.33 13.52
N ASN A 343 -15.23 -59.05 14.67
CA ASN A 343 -14.99 -57.67 15.11
C ASN A 343 -13.99 -56.94 14.19
N ALA A 344 -12.95 -57.65 13.72
CA ALA A 344 -12.02 -57.12 12.73
C ALA A 344 -12.74 -56.84 11.38
N GLU A 345 -13.64 -57.73 10.96
CA GLU A 345 -14.45 -57.56 9.74
C GLU A 345 -15.37 -56.32 9.84
N ILE A 346 -16.03 -56.12 10.99
CA ILE A 346 -16.86 -54.95 11.27
C ILE A 346 -16.00 -53.67 11.24
N SER A 347 -14.83 -53.72 11.88
CA SER A 347 -13.90 -52.58 11.89
C SER A 347 -13.42 -52.23 10.48
N ARG A 348 -13.15 -53.25 9.65
CA ARG A 348 -12.78 -53.08 8.24
C ARG A 348 -13.93 -52.48 7.42
N ALA A 349 -15.16 -52.94 7.62
CA ALA A 349 -16.34 -52.38 6.95
C ALA A 349 -16.60 -50.91 7.34
N ASN A 350 -16.41 -50.57 8.62
CA ASN A 350 -16.51 -49.18 9.08
C ASN A 350 -15.40 -48.30 8.48
N ALA A 351 -14.16 -48.80 8.44
CA ALA A 351 -13.05 -48.10 7.79
C ALA A 351 -13.31 -47.88 6.29
N GLU A 352 -13.87 -48.87 5.60
CA GLU A 352 -14.22 -48.76 4.19
C GLU A 352 -15.35 -47.74 3.96
N THR A 353 -16.36 -47.72 4.83
CA THR A 353 -17.43 -46.71 4.80
C THR A 353 -16.89 -45.30 5.00
N ALA A 354 -15.96 -45.13 5.95
CA ALA A 354 -15.28 -43.86 6.20
C ALA A 354 -14.44 -43.44 4.99
N ARG A 355 -13.74 -44.39 4.35
CA ARG A 355 -12.97 -44.16 3.11
C ARG A 355 -13.85 -43.71 1.95
N SER A 356 -15.00 -44.37 1.72
CA SER A 356 -15.97 -43.96 0.69
C SER A 356 -16.54 -42.58 0.96
N SER A 357 -16.83 -42.25 2.23
CA SER A 357 -17.30 -40.92 2.61
C SER A 357 -16.24 -39.84 2.36
N ALA A 358 -14.98 -40.13 2.71
CA ALA A 358 -13.85 -39.24 2.44
C ALA A 358 -13.62 -39.04 0.93
N GLU A 359 -13.75 -40.09 0.12
CA GLU A 359 -13.63 -39.97 -1.34
C GLU A 359 -14.76 -39.12 -1.93
N THR A 360 -15.98 -39.25 -1.41
CA THR A 360 -17.12 -38.41 -1.81
C THR A 360 -16.90 -36.94 -1.47
N ALA A 361 -16.35 -36.66 -0.28
CA ALA A 361 -15.97 -35.30 0.12
C ALA A 361 -14.86 -34.74 -0.78
N ARG A 362 -13.86 -35.56 -1.13
CA ARG A 362 -12.78 -35.18 -2.05
C ARG A 362 -13.30 -34.86 -3.46
N ALA A 363 -14.21 -35.67 -3.99
CA ALA A 363 -14.83 -35.43 -5.29
C ALA A 363 -15.67 -34.13 -5.30
N SER A 364 -16.38 -33.85 -4.21
CA SER A 364 -17.13 -32.59 -4.05
C SER A 364 -16.21 -31.37 -3.99
N ALA A 365 -15.10 -31.48 -3.25
CA ALA A 365 -14.09 -30.44 -3.18
C ALA A 365 -13.43 -30.18 -4.54
N GLU A 366 -13.11 -31.24 -5.30
CA GLU A 366 -12.55 -31.10 -6.65
C GLU A 366 -13.55 -30.46 -7.62
N THR A 367 -14.84 -30.81 -7.52
CA THR A 367 -15.90 -30.15 -8.29
C THR A 367 -15.97 -28.65 -7.96
N GLY A 368 -15.87 -28.29 -6.67
CA GLY A 368 -15.80 -26.88 -6.24
C GLY A 368 -14.57 -26.16 -6.81
N ARG A 369 -13.42 -26.82 -6.83
CA ARG A 369 -12.16 -26.28 -7.39
C ARG A 369 -12.27 -26.05 -8.90
N VAL A 370 -12.87 -26.98 -9.64
CA VAL A 370 -13.11 -26.85 -11.09
C VAL A 370 -14.05 -25.68 -11.40
N ASN A 371 -15.12 -25.51 -10.63
CA ASN A 371 -16.04 -24.37 -10.80
C ASN A 371 -15.36 -23.02 -10.52
N ALA A 372 -14.51 -22.97 -9.48
CA ALA A 372 -13.72 -21.79 -9.18
C ALA A 372 -12.74 -21.45 -10.32
N GLU A 373 -12.06 -22.45 -10.88
CA GLU A 373 -11.15 -22.24 -12.01
C GLU A 373 -11.90 -21.79 -13.27
N SER A 374 -13.07 -22.38 -13.56
CA SER A 374 -13.92 -21.95 -14.68
C SER A 374 -14.36 -20.48 -14.53
N SER A 375 -14.70 -20.06 -13.31
CA SER A 375 -15.04 -18.66 -13.00
C SER A 375 -13.84 -17.73 -13.20
N ARG A 376 -12.65 -18.16 -12.78
CA ARG A 376 -11.39 -17.42 -12.94
C ARG A 376 -11.03 -17.24 -14.41
N VAL A 377 -11.16 -18.29 -15.23
CA VAL A 377 -10.96 -18.23 -16.69
C VAL A 377 -11.95 -17.26 -17.34
N THR A 378 -13.21 -17.27 -16.93
CA THR A 378 -14.22 -16.33 -17.45
C THR A 378 -13.85 -14.88 -17.14
N ALA A 379 -13.43 -14.60 -15.90
CA ALA A 379 -12.98 -13.27 -15.51
C ALA A 379 -11.74 -12.82 -16.30
N GLU A 380 -10.82 -13.73 -16.57
CA GLU A 380 -9.61 -13.44 -17.35
C GLU A 380 -9.94 -13.11 -18.81
N ASN A 381 -10.84 -13.86 -19.44
CA ASN A 381 -11.32 -13.56 -20.80
C ASN A 381 -11.98 -12.17 -20.89
N ILE A 382 -12.75 -11.78 -19.87
CA ILE A 382 -13.34 -10.42 -19.78
C ILE A 382 -12.23 -9.37 -19.68
N ARG A 383 -11.21 -9.62 -18.85
CA ARG A 383 -10.06 -8.72 -18.69
C ARG A 383 -9.30 -8.54 -20.01
N GLU A 384 -9.07 -9.62 -20.75
CA GLU A 384 -8.46 -9.58 -22.08
C GLU A 384 -9.29 -8.76 -23.08
N GLY A 385 -10.62 -8.95 -23.11
CA GLY A 385 -11.52 -8.17 -23.97
C GLY A 385 -11.52 -6.67 -23.65
N ASN A 386 -11.48 -6.32 -22.36
CA ASN A 386 -11.38 -4.93 -21.92
C ASN A 386 -10.02 -4.32 -22.32
N GLU A 387 -8.93 -5.07 -22.18
CA GLU A 387 -7.59 -4.61 -22.55
C GLU A 387 -7.45 -4.41 -24.07
N ALA A 388 -8.05 -5.29 -24.88
CA ALA A 388 -8.11 -5.12 -26.33
C ALA A 388 -8.89 -3.85 -26.71
N SER A 389 -10.03 -3.61 -26.06
CA SER A 389 -10.84 -2.39 -26.27
C SER A 389 -10.06 -1.13 -25.89
N ARG A 390 -9.34 -1.16 -24.77
CA ARG A 390 -8.47 -0.05 -24.33
C ARG A 390 -7.38 0.25 -25.35
N LYS A 391 -6.70 -0.77 -25.89
CA LYS A 391 -5.69 -0.60 -26.94
C LYS A 391 -6.28 0.03 -28.21
N SER A 392 -7.46 -0.42 -28.65
CA SER A 392 -8.15 0.16 -29.82
C SER A 392 -8.51 1.64 -29.62
N ALA A 393 -9.00 2.00 -28.43
CA ALA A 393 -9.29 3.39 -28.08
C ALA A 393 -8.02 4.25 -28.08
N GLU A 394 -6.90 3.73 -27.55
CA GLU A 394 -5.63 4.43 -27.53
C GLU A 394 -5.04 4.65 -28.92
N THR A 395 -5.14 3.65 -29.81
CA THR A 395 -4.80 3.81 -31.23
C THR A 395 -5.64 4.89 -31.90
N SER A 396 -6.95 4.90 -31.64
CA SER A 396 -7.87 5.91 -32.19
C SER A 396 -7.52 7.32 -31.70
N ARG A 397 -7.16 7.46 -30.42
CA ARG A 397 -6.70 8.72 -29.83
C ARG A 397 -5.40 9.21 -30.47
N SER A 398 -4.43 8.33 -30.67
CA SER A 398 -3.17 8.65 -31.34
C SER A 398 -3.38 9.12 -32.79
N ASN A 399 -4.27 8.45 -33.54
CA ASN A 399 -4.63 8.86 -34.90
C ASN A 399 -5.31 10.24 -34.91
N ALA A 400 -6.21 10.50 -33.97
CA ALA A 400 -6.87 11.81 -33.84
C ALA A 400 -5.86 12.93 -33.53
N GLU A 401 -4.88 12.67 -32.64
CA GLU A 401 -3.84 13.64 -32.32
C GLU A 401 -2.93 13.92 -33.52
N THR A 402 -2.59 12.89 -34.29
CA THR A 402 -1.85 13.03 -35.56
C THR A 402 -2.63 13.88 -36.58
N GLY A 403 -3.95 13.66 -36.67
CA GLY A 403 -4.83 14.46 -37.50
C GLY A 403 -4.89 15.93 -37.07
N ARG A 404 -4.97 16.19 -35.76
CA ARG A 404 -4.92 17.54 -35.18
C ARG A 404 -3.60 18.24 -35.49
N ALA A 405 -2.47 17.56 -35.30
CA ALA A 405 -1.14 18.13 -35.58
C ALA A 405 -0.99 18.52 -37.06
N THR A 406 -1.51 17.68 -37.96
CA THR A 406 -1.53 17.97 -39.41
C THR A 406 -2.41 19.19 -39.73
N ALA A 407 -3.61 19.26 -39.15
CA ALA A 407 -4.50 20.40 -39.32
C ALA A 407 -3.87 21.71 -38.81
N GLU A 408 -3.19 21.67 -37.67
CA GLU A 408 -2.50 22.83 -37.12
C GLU A 408 -1.33 23.28 -38.00
N ASN A 409 -0.53 22.36 -38.53
CA ASN A 409 0.52 22.68 -39.50
C ASN A 409 -0.06 23.36 -40.76
N ASN A 410 -1.18 22.87 -41.28
CA ASN A 410 -1.86 23.51 -42.42
C ASN A 410 -2.36 24.92 -42.08
N ARG A 411 -2.88 25.12 -40.87
CA ARG A 411 -3.33 26.43 -40.39
C ARG A 411 -2.16 27.40 -40.27
N VAL A 412 -1.02 26.96 -39.72
CA VAL A 412 0.22 27.75 -39.63
C VAL A 412 0.73 28.13 -41.02
N ASN A 413 0.77 27.19 -41.96
CA ASN A 413 1.19 27.48 -43.35
C ASN A 413 0.28 28.51 -44.03
N THR A 414 -1.03 28.40 -43.80
CA THR A 414 -2.01 29.37 -44.31
C THR A 414 -1.78 30.75 -43.69
N GLU A 415 -1.56 30.83 -42.38
CA GLU A 415 -1.31 32.09 -41.69
C GLU A 415 0.00 32.73 -42.14
N ASN A 416 1.08 31.95 -42.31
CA ASN A 416 2.34 32.44 -42.88
C ASN A 416 2.12 33.03 -44.27
N SER A 417 1.34 32.35 -45.13
CA SER A 417 1.01 32.87 -46.46
C SER A 417 0.22 34.18 -46.38
N ARG A 418 -0.72 34.29 -45.43
CA ARG A 418 -1.49 35.51 -45.18
C ARG A 418 -0.60 36.66 -44.71
N VAL A 419 0.35 36.39 -43.81
CA VAL A 419 1.34 37.36 -43.34
C VAL A 419 2.22 37.85 -44.49
N THR A 420 2.72 36.95 -45.34
CA THR A 420 3.49 37.33 -46.54
C THR A 420 2.67 38.23 -47.46
N ALA A 421 1.41 37.89 -47.73
CA ALA A 421 0.52 38.70 -48.55
C ALA A 421 0.30 40.10 -47.94
N GLU A 422 0.11 40.18 -46.62
CA GLU A 422 -0.09 41.45 -45.93
C GLU A 422 1.17 42.33 -45.95
N ASN A 423 2.35 41.73 -45.78
CA ASN A 423 3.63 42.44 -45.93
C ASN A 423 3.80 43.01 -47.35
N ASN A 424 3.44 42.23 -48.38
CA ASN A 424 3.46 42.71 -49.77
C ASN A 424 2.47 43.85 -49.99
N ARG A 425 1.26 43.77 -49.42
CA ARG A 425 0.27 44.87 -49.47
C ARG A 425 0.80 46.13 -48.79
N ALA A 426 1.43 45.99 -47.61
CA ALA A 426 2.02 47.12 -46.89
C ALA A 426 3.16 47.78 -47.67
N LEU A 427 4.00 46.99 -48.36
CA LEU A 427 5.05 47.51 -49.24
C LEU A 427 4.45 48.29 -50.43
N VAL A 428 3.45 47.71 -51.10
CA VAL A 428 2.74 48.38 -52.20
C VAL A 428 2.10 49.68 -51.72
N GLU A 429 1.47 49.68 -50.55
CA GLU A 429 0.87 50.88 -49.97
C GLU A 429 1.93 51.95 -49.64
N THR A 430 3.09 51.54 -49.14
CA THR A 430 4.23 52.44 -48.91
C THR A 430 4.69 53.09 -50.21
N THR A 431 4.84 52.31 -51.28
CA THR A 431 5.17 52.83 -52.62
C THR A 431 4.08 53.79 -53.12
N ARG A 432 2.81 53.41 -53.02
CA ARG A 432 1.67 54.26 -53.42
C ARG A 432 1.66 55.60 -52.68
N VAL A 433 1.95 55.60 -51.38
CA VAL A 433 2.05 56.83 -50.57
C VAL A 433 3.21 57.70 -51.04
N SER A 434 4.37 57.11 -51.35
CA SER A 434 5.52 57.82 -51.89
C SER A 434 5.20 58.46 -53.25
N ASP A 435 4.57 57.71 -54.16
CA ASP A 435 4.16 58.20 -55.48
C ASP A 435 3.12 59.33 -55.37
N GLU A 436 2.17 59.19 -54.44
CA GLU A 436 1.16 60.23 -54.17
C GLU A 436 1.79 61.51 -53.61
N ASN A 437 2.81 61.39 -52.75
CA ASN A 437 3.57 62.55 -52.27
C ASN A 437 4.36 63.21 -53.41
N ALA A 438 5.00 62.43 -54.28
CA ALA A 438 5.67 62.95 -55.47
C ALA A 438 4.69 63.66 -56.41
N ARG A 439 3.50 63.10 -56.61
CA ARG A 439 2.41 63.73 -57.39
C ARG A 439 1.98 65.06 -56.77
N LYS A 440 1.81 65.13 -55.44
CA LYS A 440 1.48 66.38 -54.73
C LYS A 440 2.57 67.44 -54.91
N THR A 441 3.85 67.06 -54.82
CA THR A 441 4.97 67.96 -55.08
C THR A 441 4.96 68.48 -56.52
N ASN A 442 4.75 67.59 -57.50
CA ASN A 442 4.64 67.98 -58.90
C ASN A 442 3.45 68.91 -59.16
N GLU A 443 2.32 68.66 -58.49
CA GLU A 443 1.14 69.52 -58.56
C GLU A 443 1.44 70.92 -58.00
N ALA A 444 2.09 71.00 -56.83
CA ALA A 444 2.49 72.28 -56.24
C ALA A 444 3.46 73.07 -57.15
N ASN A 445 4.41 72.37 -57.78
CA ASN A 445 5.31 72.96 -58.77
C ASN A 445 4.54 73.48 -60.00
N ARG A 446 3.59 72.69 -60.52
CA ARG A 446 2.73 73.10 -61.64
C ARG A 446 1.90 74.34 -61.30
N VAL A 447 1.30 74.38 -60.11
CA VAL A 447 0.53 75.54 -59.63
C VAL A 447 1.43 76.78 -59.50
N SER A 448 2.65 76.62 -58.99
CA SER A 448 3.62 77.72 -58.88
C SER A 448 4.06 78.24 -60.26
N ALA A 449 4.30 77.34 -61.21
CA ALA A 449 4.61 77.69 -62.59
C ALA A 449 3.42 78.40 -63.27
N GLU A 450 2.20 77.93 -63.03
CA GLU A 450 0.98 78.56 -63.56
C GLU A 450 0.77 79.96 -62.97
N SER A 451 0.96 80.13 -61.67
CA SER A 451 0.95 81.46 -61.02
C SER A 451 1.99 82.40 -61.64
N SER A 452 3.20 81.91 -61.90
CA SER A 452 4.25 82.68 -62.57
C SER A 452 3.85 83.06 -64.00
N ARG A 453 3.23 82.13 -64.75
CA ARG A 453 2.70 82.37 -66.10
C ARG A 453 1.59 83.43 -66.09
N VAL A 454 0.68 83.37 -65.13
CA VAL A 454 -0.39 84.37 -64.95
C VAL A 454 0.18 85.76 -64.62
N ASN A 455 1.20 85.84 -63.77
CA ASN A 455 1.88 87.10 -63.48
C ASN A 455 2.58 87.66 -64.73
N ALA A 456 3.28 86.82 -65.50
CA ALA A 456 3.91 87.21 -66.75
C ALA A 456 2.87 87.70 -67.78
N GLU A 457 1.72 87.02 -67.88
CA GLU A 457 0.62 87.44 -68.75
C GLU A 457 0.02 88.76 -68.31
N SER A 458 -0.17 88.97 -67.01
CA SER A 458 -0.64 90.24 -66.45
C SER A 458 0.33 91.40 -66.74
N ALA A 459 1.63 91.15 -66.63
CA ALA A 459 2.66 92.11 -67.01
C ALA A 459 2.63 92.41 -68.52
N ARG A 460 2.44 91.39 -69.36
CA ARG A 460 2.28 91.55 -70.82
C ARG A 460 1.05 92.40 -71.16
N VAL A 461 -0.10 92.14 -70.52
CA VAL A 461 -1.32 92.94 -70.67
C VAL A 461 -1.08 94.39 -70.24
N THR A 462 -0.36 94.62 -69.14
CA THR A 462 -0.02 95.97 -68.70
C THR A 462 0.87 96.69 -69.71
N ALA A 463 1.89 96.02 -70.24
CA ALA A 463 2.76 96.56 -71.28
C ALA A 463 1.97 96.90 -72.56
N GLU A 464 1.02 96.04 -72.94
CA GLU A 464 0.16 96.26 -74.10
C GLU A 464 -0.79 97.44 -73.90
N ASN A 465 -1.36 97.62 -72.71
CA ASN A 465 -2.15 98.80 -72.36
C ASN A 465 -1.30 100.08 -72.41
N ASN A 466 -0.07 100.04 -71.90
CA ASN A 466 0.86 101.18 -72.00
C ASN A 466 1.22 101.50 -73.46
N ARG A 467 1.42 100.48 -74.29
CA ARG A 467 1.65 100.63 -75.73
C ARG A 467 0.44 101.25 -76.43
N ALA A 468 -0.77 100.79 -76.12
CA ALA A 468 -2.01 101.36 -76.62
C ALA A 468 -2.20 102.82 -76.19
N ALA A 469 -1.89 103.14 -74.93
CA ALA A 469 -1.92 104.52 -74.42
C ALA A 469 -0.90 105.42 -75.12
N ALA A 470 0.33 104.92 -75.32
CA ALA A 470 1.36 105.64 -76.07
C ALA A 470 0.96 105.87 -77.54
N GLU A 471 0.30 104.90 -78.17
CA GLU A 471 -0.24 105.05 -79.52
C GLU A 471 -1.39 106.05 -79.57
N GLY A 472 -2.29 106.06 -78.57
CA GLY A 472 -3.30 107.09 -78.41
C GLY A 472 -2.69 108.49 -78.22
N GLY A 473 -1.59 108.59 -77.46
CA GLY A 473 -0.79 109.81 -77.32
C GLY A 473 -0.17 110.27 -78.64
N ARG A 474 0.42 109.34 -79.42
CA ARG A 474 0.94 109.62 -80.77
C ARG A 474 -0.16 110.09 -81.71
N ALA A 475 -1.32 109.43 -81.74
CA ALA A 475 -2.45 109.83 -82.57
C ALA A 475 -2.96 111.24 -82.20
N SER A 476 -3.00 111.55 -80.90
CA SER A 476 -3.37 112.88 -80.41
C SER A 476 -2.34 113.95 -80.82
N ALA A 477 -1.05 113.66 -80.68
CA ALA A 477 0.03 114.54 -81.12
C ALA A 477 0.01 114.77 -82.64
N GLU A 478 -0.27 113.73 -83.42
CA GLU A 478 -0.42 113.82 -84.87
C GLU A 478 -1.64 114.65 -85.28
N THR A 479 -2.75 114.52 -84.54
CA THR A 479 -3.93 115.37 -84.71
C THR A 479 -3.62 116.83 -84.40
N ALA A 480 -2.90 117.09 -83.31
CA ALA A 480 -2.44 118.43 -82.95
C ALA A 480 -1.49 119.02 -84.00
N ARG A 481 -0.55 118.20 -84.52
CA ARG A 481 0.34 118.57 -85.63
C ARG A 481 -0.44 118.94 -86.87
N ASN A 482 -1.41 118.13 -87.29
CA ASN A 482 -2.29 118.42 -88.44
C ASN A 482 -3.13 119.68 -88.21
N THR A 483 -3.58 119.93 -86.98
CA THR A 483 -4.31 121.16 -86.64
C THR A 483 -3.41 122.39 -86.74
N ALA A 484 -2.18 122.30 -86.24
CA ALA A 484 -1.17 123.35 -86.37
C ALA A 484 -0.77 123.57 -87.84
N GLU A 485 -0.70 122.51 -88.63
CA GLU A 485 -0.47 122.56 -90.08
C GLU A 485 -1.56 123.35 -90.78
N ASN A 486 -2.83 122.97 -90.57
CA ASN A 486 -3.98 123.67 -91.14
C ASN A 486 -4.02 125.15 -90.69
N THR A 487 -3.65 125.43 -89.44
CA THR A 487 -3.54 126.81 -88.93
C THR A 487 -2.45 127.58 -89.67
N ARG A 488 -1.29 126.96 -89.91
CA ARG A 488 -0.21 127.58 -90.68
C ARG A 488 -0.61 127.80 -92.14
N GLU A 489 -1.29 126.85 -92.77
CA GLU A 489 -1.84 127.00 -94.12
C GLU A 489 -2.85 128.15 -94.20
N ALA A 490 -3.72 128.29 -93.19
CA ALA A 490 -4.67 129.39 -93.11
C ALA A 490 -3.96 130.75 -92.92
N GLN A 491 -2.92 130.81 -92.07
CA GLN A 491 -2.08 132.01 -91.90
C GLN A 491 -1.34 132.36 -93.20
N GLU A 492 -0.78 131.39 -93.90
CA GLU A 492 -0.08 131.59 -95.17
C GLU A 492 -1.06 132.06 -96.27
N THR A 493 -2.28 131.54 -96.28
CA THR A 493 -3.36 132.05 -97.13
C THR A 493 -3.71 133.49 -96.77
N GLY A 494 -3.82 133.81 -95.47
CA GLY A 494 -4.02 135.18 -94.98
C GLY A 494 -2.91 136.13 -95.42
N ARG A 495 -1.65 135.71 -95.30
CA ARG A 495 -0.47 136.46 -95.75
C ARG A 495 -0.51 136.69 -97.27
N LYS A 496 -0.86 135.68 -98.07
CA LYS A 496 -1.03 135.82 -99.52
C LYS A 496 -2.12 136.84 -99.86
N ASN A 497 -3.25 136.82 -99.16
CA ASN A 497 -4.33 137.81 -99.37
C ASN A 497 -3.89 139.24 -98.99
N GLN A 498 -3.12 139.40 -97.91
CA GLN A 498 -2.53 140.69 -97.55
C GLN A 498 -1.54 141.18 -98.61
N GLU A 499 -0.73 140.29 -99.17
CA GLU A 499 0.19 140.63 -100.26
C GLU A 499 -0.55 141.07 -101.54
N VAL A 500 -1.64 140.38 -101.89
CA VAL A 500 -2.54 140.81 -102.99
C VAL A 500 -3.13 142.20 -102.70
N THR A 501 -3.55 142.45 -101.46
CA THR A 501 -4.07 143.77 -101.04
C THR A 501 -2.99 144.85 -101.16
N ARG A 502 -1.77 144.57 -100.70
CA ARG A 502 -0.62 145.47 -100.84
C ARG A 502 -0.33 145.78 -102.32
N GLN A 503 -0.33 144.77 -103.18
CA GLN A 503 -0.14 144.94 -104.63
C GLN A 503 -1.25 145.81 -105.26
N THR A 504 -2.50 145.61 -104.84
CA THR A 504 -3.64 146.43 -105.30
C THR A 504 -3.49 147.90 -104.86
N ASN A 505 -3.09 148.13 -103.60
CA ASN A 505 -2.83 149.47 -103.07
C ASN A 505 -1.66 150.13 -103.81
N GLU A 506 -0.59 149.39 -104.11
CA GLU A 506 0.55 149.91 -104.89
C GLU A 506 0.13 150.26 -106.33
N GLY A 507 -0.71 149.47 -106.98
CA GLY A 507 -1.29 149.82 -108.28
C GLY A 507 -2.16 151.08 -108.24
N THR A 508 -2.90 151.28 -107.15
CA THR A 508 -3.68 152.50 -106.91
C THR A 508 -2.78 153.72 -106.73
N ARG A 509 -1.73 153.60 -105.91
CA ARG A 509 -0.72 154.64 -105.70
C ARG A 509 -0.04 155.02 -107.03
N GLN A 510 0.34 154.05 -107.84
CA GLN A 510 0.95 154.29 -109.16
C GLN A 510 0.00 155.06 -110.08
N SER A 511 -1.27 154.67 -110.14
CA SER A 511 -2.29 155.37 -110.94
C SER A 511 -2.48 156.81 -110.47
N GLN A 512 -2.52 157.05 -109.15
CA GLN A 512 -2.59 158.39 -108.57
C GLN A 512 -1.35 159.23 -108.89
N GLU A 513 -0.16 158.63 -108.86
CA GLU A 513 1.09 159.32 -109.19
C GLU A 513 1.15 159.69 -110.68
N THR A 514 0.72 158.80 -111.57
CA THR A 514 0.57 159.12 -113.00
C THR A 514 -0.43 160.26 -113.23
N ALA A 515 -1.56 160.27 -112.50
CA ALA A 515 -2.53 161.35 -112.57
C ALA A 515 -1.96 162.69 -112.06
N ARG A 516 -1.23 162.67 -110.94
CA ARG A 516 -0.52 163.85 -110.39
C ARG A 516 0.48 164.41 -111.40
N GLN A 517 1.29 163.55 -112.03
CA GLN A 517 2.25 163.97 -113.06
C GLN A 517 1.53 164.60 -114.26
N THR A 518 0.47 163.97 -114.76
CA THR A 518 -0.36 164.51 -115.85
C THR A 518 -0.94 165.89 -115.51
N ASN A 519 -1.50 166.03 -114.30
CA ASN A 519 -2.03 167.31 -113.82
C ASN A 519 -0.95 168.39 -113.71
N THR A 520 0.26 168.01 -113.26
CA THR A 520 1.42 168.93 -113.16
C THR A 520 1.86 169.39 -114.55
N THR A 521 1.95 168.47 -115.52
CA THR A 521 2.28 168.79 -116.91
C THR A 521 1.25 169.75 -117.53
N ASN A 522 -0.04 169.50 -117.29
CA ASN A 522 -1.12 170.38 -117.77
C ASN A 522 -1.04 171.80 -117.18
N ALA A 523 -0.73 171.91 -115.88
CA ALA A 523 -0.57 173.21 -115.21
C ALA A 523 0.63 174.00 -115.76
N ILE A 524 1.77 173.33 -116.00
CA ILE A 524 2.98 173.96 -116.56
C ILE A 524 2.72 174.46 -117.99
N ASN A 525 2.05 173.67 -118.83
CA ASN A 525 1.71 174.07 -120.20
C ASN A 525 0.79 175.30 -120.24
N THR A 526 -0.14 175.39 -119.30
CA THR A 526 -1.02 176.56 -119.15
C THR A 526 -0.22 177.81 -118.76
N LEU A 527 0.69 177.69 -117.79
CA LEU A 527 1.50 178.81 -117.30
C LEU A 527 2.43 179.36 -118.40
N ASN A 528 3.14 178.49 -119.12
CA ASN A 528 4.05 178.90 -120.19
C ASN A 528 3.36 179.68 -121.33
N THR A 529 2.07 179.41 -121.57
CA THR A 529 1.28 180.12 -122.59
C THR A 529 0.95 181.56 -122.19
N VAL A 530 0.73 181.82 -120.89
CA VAL A 530 0.38 183.15 -120.38
C VAL A 530 1.59 184.08 -120.36
N THR A 531 2.75 183.58 -119.91
CA THR A 531 3.96 184.39 -119.72
C THR A 531 4.58 184.84 -121.05
N GLY A 532 4.46 184.05 -122.12
CA GLY A 532 5.04 184.39 -123.43
C GLY A 532 4.37 185.58 -124.16
N ASN A 533 3.14 185.94 -123.79
CA ASN A 533 2.33 186.91 -124.55
C ASN A 533 2.32 188.34 -123.99
N THR A 534 2.81 188.59 -122.76
CA THR A 534 2.74 189.92 -122.14
C THR A 534 4.13 190.55 -122.09
N LYS A 535 4.39 191.59 -122.90
CA LYS A 535 5.71 192.26 -122.96
C LYS A 535 5.60 193.77 -123.10
N HIS A 536 6.26 194.53 -122.24
CA HIS A 536 6.37 195.99 -122.39
C HIS A 536 7.48 196.33 -123.38
N LEU A 537 7.13 197.04 -124.46
CA LEU A 537 8.00 197.33 -125.60
C LEU A 537 8.48 198.79 -125.64
N GLY A 538 8.30 199.55 -124.56
CA GLY A 538 8.82 200.91 -124.42
C GLY A 538 8.02 201.96 -125.20
N GLN A 539 8.68 203.01 -125.70
CA GLN A 539 8.01 204.12 -126.39
C GLN A 539 7.32 203.64 -127.68
N TYR A 540 6.10 204.12 -127.94
CA TYR A 540 5.37 203.78 -129.17
C TYR A 540 6.18 204.18 -130.40
N ASN A 541 6.28 203.26 -131.35
CA ASN A 541 6.95 203.43 -132.62
C ASN A 541 6.01 202.93 -133.73
N ASN A 542 5.79 203.78 -134.73
CA ASN A 542 4.86 203.51 -135.82
C ASN A 542 5.30 202.35 -136.74
N ALA A 543 6.60 202.03 -136.77
CA ALA A 543 7.17 200.94 -137.54
C ALA A 543 7.07 199.57 -136.84
N THR A 544 6.71 199.55 -135.55
CA THR A 544 6.68 198.32 -134.75
C THR A 544 5.32 197.64 -134.83
N ALA A 545 5.33 196.33 -135.11
CA ALA A 545 4.14 195.48 -135.05
C ALA A 545 3.90 195.01 -133.61
N TYR A 546 2.75 195.36 -133.05
CA TYR A 546 2.35 195.03 -131.69
C TYR A 546 1.39 193.83 -131.69
N LYS A 547 1.61 192.87 -130.80
CA LYS A 547 0.73 191.71 -130.53
C LYS A 547 -0.13 192.02 -129.29
N PRO A 548 -1.28 191.34 -129.12
CA PRO A 548 -2.09 191.47 -127.91
C PRO A 548 -1.22 191.28 -126.65
N ASN A 549 -1.48 192.09 -125.63
CA ASN A 549 -0.74 192.21 -124.38
C ASN A 549 0.69 192.79 -124.50
N ASN A 550 1.12 193.23 -125.68
CA ASN A 550 2.28 194.12 -125.77
C ASN A 550 1.90 195.50 -125.25
N MET A 551 2.68 196.02 -124.30
CA MET A 551 2.42 197.32 -123.69
C MET A 551 3.40 198.37 -124.22
N VAL A 552 2.95 199.58 -124.49
CA VAL A 552 3.78 200.69 -124.98
C VAL A 552 3.47 201.98 -124.24
N THR A 553 4.39 202.94 -124.31
CA THR A 553 4.24 204.26 -123.69
C THR A 553 4.05 205.33 -124.77
N TYR A 554 2.98 206.13 -124.67
CA TYR A 554 2.65 207.20 -125.62
C TYR A 554 2.11 208.43 -124.89
N SER A 555 2.71 209.59 -125.12
CA SER A 555 2.34 210.87 -124.48
C SER A 555 2.25 210.80 -122.94
N GLY A 556 3.15 210.06 -122.30
CA GLY A 556 3.24 209.91 -120.84
C GLY A 556 2.28 208.90 -120.21
N SER A 557 1.41 208.26 -120.99
CA SER A 557 0.50 207.19 -120.52
C SER A 557 0.90 205.84 -121.14
N THR A 558 0.64 204.75 -120.43
CA THR A 558 0.90 203.38 -120.90
C THR A 558 -0.37 202.80 -121.52
N TYR A 559 -0.23 202.21 -122.70
CA TYR A 559 -1.29 201.56 -123.44
C TYR A 559 -0.92 200.11 -123.68
N MET A 560 -1.87 199.20 -123.48
CA MET A 560 -1.72 197.80 -123.83
C MET A 560 -2.41 197.56 -125.16
N ASN A 561 -1.69 196.95 -126.09
CA ASN A 561 -2.26 196.47 -127.33
C ASN A 561 -3.20 195.32 -126.99
N ILE A 562 -4.47 195.40 -127.38
CA ILE A 562 -5.45 194.33 -127.13
C ILE A 562 -5.67 193.47 -128.38
N VAL A 563 -5.29 194.01 -129.54
CA VAL A 563 -5.43 193.36 -130.84
C VAL A 563 -4.26 193.76 -131.71
N ALA A 564 -3.65 192.77 -132.38
CA ALA A 564 -2.45 193.00 -133.16
C ALA A 564 -2.60 194.17 -134.16
N CYS A 565 -1.61 195.07 -134.17
CA CYS A 565 -1.61 196.23 -135.06
C CYS A 565 -0.20 196.78 -135.32
N THR A 566 -0.06 197.52 -136.42
CA THR A 566 1.16 198.25 -136.82
C THR A 566 0.73 199.62 -137.34
N ASN A 567 1.50 200.67 -137.04
CA ASN A 567 1.24 202.03 -137.54
C ASN A 567 -0.12 202.64 -137.12
N VAL A 568 -0.66 202.24 -135.96
CA VAL A 568 -1.88 202.81 -135.38
C VAL A 568 -1.54 203.44 -134.04
N ALA A 569 -1.67 204.76 -133.94
CA ALA A 569 -1.34 205.50 -132.73
C ALA A 569 -2.17 205.01 -131.52
N PRO A 570 -1.61 205.03 -130.28
CA PRO A 570 -2.29 204.59 -129.05
C PRO A 570 -3.38 205.55 -128.56
N THR A 571 -4.30 205.90 -129.46
CA THR A 571 -5.50 206.71 -129.26
C THR A 571 -6.74 206.02 -129.83
N ASP A 572 -6.55 204.92 -130.57
CA ASP A 572 -7.63 204.09 -131.11
C ASP A 572 -8.05 203.00 -130.11
N PRO A 573 -9.24 203.12 -129.49
CA PRO A 573 -9.73 202.19 -128.47
C PRO A 573 -10.04 200.79 -129.02
N ALA A 574 -10.14 200.62 -130.34
CA ALA A 574 -10.35 199.31 -130.95
C ALA A 574 -9.07 198.46 -131.01
N LYS A 575 -7.90 199.08 -130.83
CA LYS A 575 -6.58 198.43 -130.93
C LYS A 575 -5.77 198.54 -129.63
N TRP A 576 -6.03 199.55 -128.83
CA TRP A 576 -5.29 199.87 -127.62
C TRP A 576 -6.24 200.11 -126.45
N VAL A 577 -5.89 199.61 -125.28
CA VAL A 577 -6.53 199.99 -124.02
C VAL A 577 -5.54 200.79 -123.19
N LEU A 578 -6.06 201.84 -122.55
CA LEU A 578 -5.27 202.62 -121.60
C LEU A 578 -4.98 201.75 -120.37
N ALA A 579 -3.74 201.33 -120.23
CA ALA A 579 -3.28 200.49 -119.13
C ALA A 579 -2.88 201.33 -117.90
N ALA A 580 -2.34 202.54 -118.12
CA ALA A 580 -2.03 203.50 -117.05
C ALA A 580 -1.99 204.94 -117.59
N ARG A 581 -2.53 205.92 -116.85
CA ARG A 581 -2.49 207.36 -117.21
C ARG A 581 -1.22 208.05 -116.70
N LYS A 582 -0.83 209.16 -117.36
CA LYS A 582 0.20 210.07 -116.81
C LYS A 582 -0.29 210.68 -115.49
N GLY A 583 0.57 210.71 -114.47
CA GLY A 583 0.32 211.39 -113.19
C GLY A 583 0.50 212.91 -113.26
N GLU A 584 -0.11 213.64 -112.32
CA GLU A 584 -0.22 215.11 -112.31
C GLU A 584 1.01 215.85 -111.75
N ASP A 585 2.08 215.15 -111.33
CA ASP A 585 3.27 215.75 -110.70
C ASP A 585 4.62 215.11 -111.08
N GLY A 586 4.65 214.10 -111.96
CA GLY A 586 5.86 213.71 -112.67
C GLY A 586 7.06 213.26 -111.81
N THR A 587 6.88 212.36 -110.84
CA THR A 587 8.00 211.58 -110.26
C THR A 587 7.57 210.18 -109.79
N GLY A 588 8.08 209.10 -110.41
CA GLY A 588 8.11 207.79 -109.73
C GLY A 588 7.92 206.54 -110.60
N THR A 589 9.06 205.97 -111.02
CA THR A 589 9.24 204.64 -111.63
C THR A 589 9.26 203.53 -110.57
N GLY A 590 8.71 202.34 -110.88
CA GLY A 590 8.84 201.13 -110.03
C GLY A 590 8.81 199.84 -110.84
N THR A 591 9.98 199.21 -110.97
CA THR A 591 10.28 198.00 -111.75
C THR A 591 9.96 196.73 -110.96
N LEU A 592 9.55 195.67 -111.67
CA LEU A 592 9.30 194.31 -111.20
C LEU A 592 10.47 193.76 -110.37
N LYS A 593 10.17 193.23 -109.18
CA LYS A 593 11.09 192.28 -108.52
C LYS A 593 10.72 190.87 -108.94
N GLU A 594 11.57 190.30 -109.79
CA GLU A 594 11.85 188.88 -109.81
C GLU A 594 12.46 188.51 -108.46
N ASP A 595 11.85 187.58 -107.72
CA ASP A 595 12.59 186.78 -106.76
C ASP A 595 12.20 185.32 -106.96
N GLN A 596 13.26 184.51 -107.04
CA GLN A 596 13.32 183.22 -107.69
C GLN A 596 12.99 182.06 -106.77
N PHE A 597 12.51 180.99 -107.42
CA PHE A 597 12.34 179.63 -106.91
C PHE A 597 13.56 179.11 -106.13
N ILE A 598 13.30 178.46 -104.99
CA ILE A 598 14.15 177.37 -104.49
C ILE A 598 13.37 176.06 -104.63
N LEU A 599 13.72 175.33 -105.68
CA LEU A 599 13.59 173.88 -105.73
C LEU A 599 14.65 173.30 -104.79
N SER A 600 14.26 172.44 -103.85
CA SER A 600 15.18 171.44 -103.31
C SER A 600 15.05 170.16 -104.12
N PRO A 601 16.05 169.79 -104.95
CA PRO A 601 16.16 168.46 -105.50
C PRO A 601 16.94 167.55 -104.53
N TYR A 602 16.79 166.22 -104.68
CA TYR A 602 17.90 165.24 -104.49
C TYR A 602 18.33 164.97 -103.01
N GLU A 603 18.55 163.77 -102.47
CA GLU A 603 18.53 162.37 -102.94
C GLU A 603 18.81 161.41 -101.73
N PRO A 604 18.98 160.07 -101.90
CA PRO A 604 18.69 159.03 -100.92
C PRO A 604 19.86 158.79 -99.94
N HIS A 605 19.66 158.00 -98.87
CA HIS A 605 20.62 157.01 -98.38
C HIS A 605 20.04 156.22 -97.19
N VAL A 606 20.17 154.89 -97.28
CA VAL A 606 20.47 153.88 -96.25
C VAL A 606 20.64 154.35 -94.79
N ASP A 607 19.93 153.71 -93.85
CA ASP A 607 20.47 152.61 -93.02
C ASP A 607 19.41 152.04 -92.04
N ASN A 608 19.59 150.76 -91.72
CA ASN A 608 19.12 150.02 -90.54
C ASN A 608 19.31 150.82 -89.21
N PRO A 609 18.77 150.45 -88.03
CA PRO A 609 17.70 149.53 -87.62
C PRO A 609 16.61 150.20 -86.72
N MET A 610 15.58 149.41 -86.39
CA MET A 610 14.85 149.45 -85.11
C MET A 610 13.99 150.68 -84.72
N PHE A 611 12.88 150.32 -84.05
CA PHE A 611 12.23 151.03 -82.94
C PHE A 611 11.17 152.12 -83.24
N TRP A 612 9.95 151.89 -82.70
CA TRP A 612 9.03 152.79 -81.94
C TRP A 612 7.54 152.51 -82.23
N TYR A 613 6.55 152.64 -81.34
CA TYR A 613 6.36 152.76 -79.86
C TYR A 613 4.83 152.64 -79.63
N LYS A 614 4.30 152.16 -78.49
CA LYS A 614 3.60 152.88 -77.36
C LYS A 614 2.33 152.05 -77.02
N GLU A 615 1.83 151.77 -75.80
CA GLU A 615 2.00 152.23 -74.39
C GLU A 615 1.70 151.08 -73.36
N LEU A 616 2.47 151.06 -72.24
CA LEU A 616 2.16 150.74 -70.82
C LEU A 616 1.55 149.36 -70.42
N SER A 617 2.07 148.59 -69.43
CA SER A 617 2.26 148.95 -67.99
C SER A 617 3.47 148.31 -67.24
N SER A 618 4.28 149.17 -66.62
CA SER A 618 4.78 149.24 -65.22
C SER A 618 5.35 148.09 -64.36
N GLU A 619 5.83 146.94 -64.88
CA GLU A 619 6.75 146.12 -64.05
C GLU A 619 7.78 145.35 -64.89
N GLU A 620 8.87 146.04 -65.18
CA GLU A 620 10.02 145.62 -65.96
C GLU A 620 11.06 144.87 -65.10
N LEU A 621 11.68 143.83 -65.71
CA LEU A 621 13.12 143.52 -65.61
C LEU A 621 13.70 143.03 -64.27
N SER A 622 13.80 141.71 -64.09
CA SER A 622 14.84 141.11 -63.21
C SER A 622 15.53 139.84 -63.74
N THR A 623 15.69 139.68 -65.06
CA THR A 623 16.58 138.61 -65.58
C THR A 623 17.37 139.06 -66.81
N ILE A 624 18.45 139.82 -66.58
CA ILE A 624 19.65 139.75 -67.42
C ILE A 624 20.82 139.43 -66.50
N GLY A 625 21.35 138.23 -66.70
CA GLY A 625 22.52 137.69 -66.02
C GLY A 625 22.94 136.39 -66.72
N MET A 626 23.39 136.50 -67.96
CA MET A 626 24.24 135.51 -68.61
C MET A 626 25.63 135.51 -67.96
N ILE A 627 26.31 134.35 -67.93
CA ILE A 627 27.75 134.01 -67.70
C ILE A 627 27.80 132.81 -66.73
N ILE A 628 27.99 131.56 -67.20
CA ILE A 628 29.26 130.85 -67.47
C ILE A 628 30.07 130.50 -66.19
N ALA A 629 30.50 129.22 -66.13
CA ALA A 629 31.50 128.59 -65.25
C ALA A 629 31.03 128.23 -63.82
N ASN A 630 31.31 127.08 -63.19
CA ASN A 630 32.34 126.03 -63.29
C ASN A 630 31.72 124.69 -62.78
N ALA A 631 31.93 123.53 -63.37
CA ALA A 631 33.09 122.63 -63.19
C ALA A 631 33.43 122.32 -61.71
N SER A 632 33.50 121.03 -61.39
CA SER A 632 34.37 120.39 -60.37
C SER A 632 33.66 119.37 -59.46
N THR A 633 33.74 118.11 -59.90
CA THR A 633 34.16 116.91 -59.13
C THR A 633 33.79 116.78 -57.64
N THR A 634 33.15 115.66 -57.30
CA THR A 634 33.69 114.61 -56.40
C THR A 634 32.65 113.48 -56.35
N GLU A 635 32.96 112.34 -56.97
CA GLU A 635 33.56 111.15 -56.35
C GLU A 635 32.57 110.37 -55.46
N GLY A 636 32.32 109.12 -55.85
CA GLY A 636 31.58 108.16 -55.03
C GLY A 636 31.02 106.94 -55.77
N ASP A 637 31.71 106.45 -56.80
CA ASP A 637 31.52 105.09 -57.31
C ASP A 637 31.96 104.07 -56.25
N ALA A 638 31.12 103.06 -55.95
CA ALA A 638 31.53 101.65 -55.84
C ALA A 638 30.37 100.74 -55.36
N PRO A 639 30.31 99.46 -55.79
CA PRO A 639 29.10 98.96 -56.42
C PRO A 639 28.63 97.54 -55.99
N VAL A 640 27.41 97.17 -56.43
CA VAL A 640 27.04 95.92 -57.15
C VAL A 640 27.49 94.54 -56.58
N TYR A 641 26.46 93.77 -56.16
CA TYR A 641 26.18 92.32 -56.32
C TYR A 641 26.93 91.21 -55.53
N PHE A 642 26.13 90.34 -54.88
CA PHE A 642 25.88 88.89 -55.14
C PHE A 642 25.66 88.12 -53.81
N ALA A 643 24.50 87.46 -53.70
CA ALA A 643 24.22 86.37 -52.74
C ALA A 643 24.87 85.05 -53.23
N PRO A 644 24.80 83.86 -52.54
CA PRO A 644 24.09 83.50 -51.30
C PRO A 644 24.87 82.58 -50.29
N SER A 645 24.18 82.21 -49.21
CA SER A 645 24.47 81.23 -48.11
C SER A 645 25.10 79.87 -48.53
N PRO A 646 25.68 79.09 -47.59
CA PRO A 646 24.97 78.45 -46.48
C PRO A 646 25.00 79.20 -45.15
#